data_AF-A0A958V8F3-F1
#
_entry.id   AF-A0A958V8F3-F1
#
_cell.length_a   1.000
_cell.length_b   1.000
_cell.length_c   1.000
_cell.angle_alpha   90.00
_cell.angle_beta   90.00
_cell.angle_gamma   90.00
#
_symmetry.space_group_name_H-M   'P 1'
#
loop_
_entity.id
_entity.type
_entity.pdbx_description
1 polymer ?
#
loop_
_entity_poly.entity_id
_entity_poly.type
_entity_poly.pdbx_seq_one_letter_code
_entity_poly.pdbx_strand_id
1 'polypeptide(L)'
;MYLIFDTETTGLPKNYNAPVSDTDNWPRCVQIAWQLHDKYGDLIEHQDFLIKPEGFNIPFDAEQIHGISTELAKAQGEQLETVLHLFNEALSKAAYVVGQNIGFDLKIMGSEFFRCEIETKLNDLPVLDTCTETTAELCKIPGGRGGKFKLPTLTELHAFLFNETFDEAHNATADVEATTRCFFELIRREVFTREELDVTPDYFEKFNSENPKEIQLLGLKHINLKKQSAKLKDTSAEEVLKGAGKYQDKDLSHYQYSHLHNHSQFSILQSSSDIAKLVKTAVDDKMPAVALTDNGNMMGAFTFVKEALKYNKEAQVIKPIVGCEFNVCQDHLNKSVKDNGYQVVLLAKNKKGYHNLAKMASIAYIDGFYYVPRIDKDIIKKYREDIIVLSGNSYGEIPGLILNVGEKQAEEALLWWKEVFGDDFYLELNDHNQESERHVNEVLLEFSKKHDVKVVATNNTYYINREDAEAHDILLCVKDGEKLATPKGRGRGFRYGLPNDEFYFKTQDDMKQLFRNIPEAIINISEIVDKIEVYSLQRSVLLPKFTIPDAFRDEKDAGDGGKRGENAYLRHLTFEGAKKRWTELTDEITERLNFELQVIEHTGYPGYFLIVQDFIAEARKMGVSVGPGRGSAAGSAVAYCLGITNIDPIKYDLLFERFLNPDRVSLPDIDIDFDDEGRQKVIDYVIGKYGANQVAQIITYGTMAAKSSIRDTARVLDLPLPDADRIAKLVPNTTLATIFGEDEKSISKIEELRNEDILRVNELRNLAEGEDIEA
;
A
#
# COMPACT_ATOMS: atom_id res chain seq x y z
N MET A 1 -28.98 39.97 -12.28
CA MET A 1 -29.67 38.73 -11.83
C MET A 1 -28.60 37.77 -11.40
N TYR A 2 -28.86 36.99 -10.36
CA TYR A 2 -27.93 36.02 -9.81
C TYR A 2 -28.40 34.63 -10.24
N LEU A 3 -27.54 33.87 -10.93
CA LEU A 3 -27.78 32.46 -11.23
C LEU A 3 -26.99 31.62 -10.24
N ILE A 4 -27.71 30.95 -9.34
CA ILE A 4 -27.13 30.00 -8.38
C ILE A 4 -27.30 28.61 -8.98
N PHE A 5 -26.23 27.82 -9.08
CA PHE A 5 -26.33 26.46 -9.58
C PHE A 5 -25.33 25.54 -8.89
N ASP A 6 -25.63 24.25 -8.93
CA ASP A 6 -24.81 23.17 -8.36
C ASP A 6 -24.94 21.91 -9.24
N THR A 7 -23.92 21.06 -9.21
CA THR A 7 -23.90 19.82 -10.00
C THR A 7 -23.51 18.61 -9.17
N GLU A 8 -24.25 17.52 -9.37
CA GLU A 8 -23.78 16.20 -8.96
C GLU A 8 -23.04 15.53 -10.12
N THR A 9 -22.01 14.75 -9.80
CA THR A 9 -21.13 14.17 -10.81
C THR A 9 -20.81 12.70 -10.57
N THR A 10 -20.27 12.03 -11.59
CA THR A 10 -19.81 10.64 -11.48
C THR A 10 -18.56 10.46 -10.60
N GLY A 11 -17.97 11.51 -10.03
CA GLY A 11 -16.79 11.40 -9.18
C GLY A 11 -15.91 12.65 -9.19
N LEU A 12 -14.60 12.46 -9.00
CA LEU A 12 -13.63 13.55 -8.97
C LEU A 12 -12.68 13.50 -10.19
N PRO A 13 -12.18 14.65 -10.67
CA PRO A 13 -11.25 14.70 -11.79
C PRO A 13 -9.90 14.13 -11.39
N LYS A 14 -9.21 13.51 -12.36
CA LYS A 14 -7.84 13.01 -12.16
C LYS A 14 -6.86 14.15 -11.83
N ASN A 15 -7.05 15.30 -12.46
CA ASN A 15 -6.28 16.51 -12.29
C ASN A 15 -7.21 17.74 -12.28
N TYR A 16 -7.29 18.42 -11.14
CA TYR A 16 -8.09 19.64 -10.96
C TYR A 16 -7.62 20.83 -11.83
N ASN A 17 -6.38 20.78 -12.34
CA ASN A 17 -5.79 21.84 -13.15
C ASN A 17 -5.87 21.58 -14.67
N ALA A 18 -6.48 20.46 -15.11
CA ALA A 18 -6.63 20.19 -16.53
C ALA A 18 -7.57 21.22 -17.20
N PRO A 19 -7.36 21.55 -18.49
CA PRO A 19 -8.31 22.38 -19.21
C PRO A 19 -9.66 21.67 -19.38
N VAL A 20 -10.75 22.41 -19.56
CA VAL A 20 -12.10 21.83 -19.78
C VAL A 20 -12.21 21.02 -21.08
N SER A 21 -11.31 21.29 -22.05
CA SER A 21 -11.20 20.52 -23.29
C SER A 21 -10.63 19.11 -23.10
N ASP A 22 -9.99 18.82 -21.96
CA ASP A 22 -9.55 17.47 -21.60
C ASP A 22 -10.74 16.70 -20.99
N THR A 23 -11.66 16.30 -21.86
CA THR A 23 -12.93 15.70 -21.44
C THR A 23 -12.74 14.38 -20.70
N ASP A 24 -11.64 13.65 -20.93
CA ASP A 24 -11.39 12.37 -20.24
C ASP A 24 -10.89 12.55 -18.81
N ASN A 25 -10.40 13.75 -18.47
CA ASN A 25 -10.01 14.10 -17.10
C ASN A 25 -11.23 14.43 -16.22
N TRP A 26 -12.25 15.09 -16.78
CA TRP A 26 -13.39 15.61 -16.04
C TRP A 26 -14.52 14.58 -15.90
N PRO A 27 -15.12 14.42 -14.71
CA PRO A 27 -16.25 13.50 -14.51
C PRO A 27 -17.50 14.02 -15.24
N ARG A 28 -18.52 13.16 -15.34
CA ARG A 28 -19.78 13.48 -16.03
C ARG A 28 -20.76 14.15 -15.08
N CYS A 29 -21.51 15.13 -15.58
CA CYS A 29 -22.66 15.69 -14.86
C CYS A 29 -23.80 14.66 -14.80
N VAL A 30 -24.32 14.38 -13.61
CA VAL A 30 -25.46 13.44 -13.40
C VAL A 30 -26.73 14.15 -12.93
N GLN A 31 -26.59 15.30 -12.27
CA GLN A 31 -27.68 16.20 -11.95
C GLN A 31 -27.18 17.64 -12.06
N ILE A 32 -28.04 18.53 -12.53
CA ILE A 32 -27.83 19.97 -12.43
C ILE A 32 -29.12 20.60 -11.93
N ALA A 33 -28.99 21.49 -10.94
CA ALA A 33 -30.07 22.35 -10.51
C ALA A 33 -29.62 23.81 -10.57
N TRP A 34 -30.56 24.71 -10.82
CA TRP A 34 -30.28 26.14 -10.74
C TRP A 34 -31.49 26.96 -10.30
N GLN A 35 -31.21 28.12 -9.73
CA GLN A 35 -32.16 29.16 -9.39
C GLN A 35 -31.68 30.49 -9.98
N LEU A 36 -32.57 31.19 -10.68
CA LEU A 36 -32.32 32.54 -11.14
C LEU A 36 -33.09 33.51 -10.25
N HIS A 37 -32.36 34.44 -9.64
CA HIS A 37 -32.92 35.46 -8.77
C HIS A 37 -32.71 36.85 -9.34
N ASP A 38 -33.63 37.73 -8.99
CA ASP A 38 -33.47 39.15 -9.22
C ASP A 38 -32.41 39.75 -8.27
N LYS A 39 -32.23 41.07 -8.30
CA LYS A 39 -31.20 41.72 -7.47
C LYS A 39 -31.56 41.84 -5.97
N TYR A 40 -32.79 41.53 -5.57
CA TYR A 40 -33.25 41.62 -4.18
C TYR A 40 -33.52 40.24 -3.55
N GLY A 41 -33.32 39.18 -4.32
CA GLY A 41 -33.46 37.80 -3.84
C GLY A 41 -34.77 37.13 -4.24
N ASP A 42 -35.62 37.79 -5.02
CA ASP A 42 -36.86 37.18 -5.51
C ASP A 42 -36.55 36.14 -6.59
N LEU A 43 -37.15 34.95 -6.44
CA LEU A 43 -37.00 33.84 -7.39
C LEU A 43 -37.74 34.14 -8.70
N ILE A 44 -37.02 34.11 -9.82
CA ILE A 44 -37.55 34.30 -11.17
C ILE A 44 -37.88 32.94 -11.81
N GLU A 45 -36.93 32.02 -11.78
CA GLU A 45 -37.06 30.66 -12.31
C GLU A 45 -36.20 29.69 -11.50
N HIS A 46 -36.62 28.43 -11.41
CA HIS A 46 -35.81 27.33 -10.90
C HIS A 46 -35.99 26.12 -11.81
N GLN A 47 -34.95 25.32 -11.95
CA GLN A 47 -34.97 24.05 -12.68
C GLN A 47 -34.08 23.03 -11.97
N ASP A 48 -34.40 21.75 -12.16
CA ASP A 48 -33.66 20.59 -11.67
C ASP A 48 -33.78 19.49 -12.72
N PHE A 49 -32.64 18.99 -13.19
CA PHE A 49 -32.58 17.93 -14.18
C PHE A 49 -31.60 16.85 -13.75
N LEU A 50 -32.10 15.60 -13.72
CA LEU A 50 -31.23 14.43 -13.83
C LEU A 50 -30.77 14.32 -15.28
N ILE A 51 -29.49 14.00 -15.49
CA ILE A 51 -28.91 13.81 -16.81
C ILE A 51 -28.96 12.34 -17.17
N LYS A 52 -29.54 12.04 -18.33
CA LYS A 52 -29.57 10.69 -18.87
C LYS A 52 -28.15 10.24 -19.26
N PRO A 53 -27.64 9.11 -18.72
CA PRO A 53 -26.29 8.70 -19.01
C PRO A 53 -26.19 8.05 -20.40
N GLU A 54 -25.39 8.66 -21.27
CA GLU A 54 -25.09 8.16 -22.62
C GLU A 54 -23.62 7.75 -22.73
N GLY A 55 -23.38 6.43 -22.85
CA GLY A 55 -22.03 5.86 -22.99
C GLY A 55 -21.21 5.79 -21.70
N PHE A 56 -21.84 5.99 -20.54
CA PHE A 56 -21.23 5.83 -19.21
C PHE A 56 -22.25 5.28 -18.20
N ASN A 57 -21.75 4.86 -17.04
CA ASN A 57 -22.55 4.46 -15.88
C ASN A 57 -22.17 5.38 -14.71
N ILE A 58 -23.09 5.61 -13.79
CA ILE A 58 -22.82 6.33 -12.54
C ILE A 58 -22.13 5.35 -11.58
N PRO A 59 -20.89 5.65 -11.11
CA PRO A 59 -20.14 4.74 -10.25
C PRO A 59 -20.80 4.55 -8.89
N PHE A 60 -20.59 3.38 -8.28
CA PHE A 60 -21.18 3.03 -6.99
C PHE A 60 -20.83 4.01 -5.88
N ASP A 61 -19.56 4.43 -5.75
CA ASP A 61 -19.14 5.36 -4.69
C ASP A 61 -19.81 6.74 -4.87
N ALA A 62 -20.06 7.17 -6.11
CA ALA A 62 -20.81 8.40 -6.40
C ALA A 62 -22.29 8.24 -6.03
N GLU A 63 -22.93 7.13 -6.40
CA GLU A 63 -24.30 6.83 -6.01
C GLU A 63 -24.47 6.82 -4.48
N GLN A 64 -23.52 6.29 -3.70
CA GLN A 64 -23.63 6.30 -2.24
C GLN A 64 -23.61 7.72 -1.64
N ILE A 65 -22.97 8.66 -2.33
CA ILE A 65 -22.94 10.08 -1.95
C ILE A 65 -24.30 10.71 -2.27
N HIS A 66 -24.62 10.89 -3.56
CA HIS A 66 -25.77 11.69 -4.01
C HIS A 66 -27.07 10.90 -4.23
N GLY A 67 -27.01 9.56 -4.25
CA GLY A 67 -28.19 8.69 -4.33
C GLY A 67 -28.79 8.48 -5.72
N ILE A 68 -28.11 8.87 -6.80
CA ILE A 68 -28.61 8.76 -8.18
C ILE A 68 -28.01 7.50 -8.81
N SER A 69 -28.82 6.46 -9.01
CA SER A 69 -28.35 5.26 -9.71
C SER A 69 -28.39 5.45 -11.23
N THR A 70 -27.62 4.63 -11.95
CA THR A 70 -27.64 4.58 -13.41
C THR A 70 -29.07 4.30 -13.94
N GLU A 71 -29.82 3.42 -13.28
CA GLU A 71 -31.19 3.06 -13.62
C GLU A 71 -32.15 4.24 -13.42
N LEU A 72 -32.00 4.97 -12.31
CA LEU A 72 -32.79 6.15 -12.03
C LEU A 72 -32.56 7.22 -13.10
N ALA A 73 -31.29 7.53 -13.38
CA ALA A 73 -30.92 8.52 -14.39
C ALA A 73 -31.35 8.09 -15.80
N LYS A 74 -31.32 6.79 -16.14
CA LYS A 74 -31.87 6.28 -17.41
C LYS A 74 -33.38 6.43 -17.52
N ALA A 75 -34.10 6.22 -16.41
CA ALA A 75 -35.56 6.21 -16.38
C ALA A 75 -36.18 7.62 -16.31
N GLN A 76 -35.54 8.54 -15.59
CA GLN A 76 -36.07 9.88 -15.31
C GLN A 76 -35.18 11.02 -15.82
N GLY A 77 -33.99 10.72 -16.33
CA GLY A 77 -33.07 11.74 -16.82
C GLY A 77 -33.47 12.31 -18.19
N GLU A 78 -33.14 13.58 -18.37
CA GLU A 78 -33.27 14.32 -19.61
C GLU A 78 -32.00 14.25 -20.45
N GLN A 79 -32.12 14.55 -21.74
CA GLN A 79 -30.98 14.58 -22.64
C GLN A 79 -30.04 15.75 -22.30
N LEU A 80 -28.74 15.47 -22.18
CA LEU A 80 -27.73 16.46 -21.79
C LEU A 80 -27.78 17.71 -22.68
N GLU A 81 -27.84 17.54 -24.00
CA GLU A 81 -27.90 18.65 -24.96
C GLU A 81 -29.11 19.57 -24.71
N THR A 82 -30.28 19.01 -24.42
CA THR A 82 -31.49 19.77 -24.07
C THR A 82 -31.26 20.60 -22.81
N VAL A 83 -30.68 19.99 -21.78
CA VAL A 83 -30.42 20.66 -20.49
C VAL A 83 -29.38 21.78 -20.66
N LEU A 84 -28.33 21.56 -21.45
CA LEU A 84 -27.31 22.57 -21.75
C LEU A 84 -27.90 23.79 -22.47
N HIS A 85 -28.85 23.59 -23.40
CA HIS A 85 -29.55 24.70 -24.04
C HIS A 85 -30.42 25.50 -23.07
N LEU A 86 -31.17 24.82 -22.20
CA LEU A 86 -31.98 25.48 -21.16
C LEU A 86 -31.10 26.25 -20.17
N PHE A 87 -29.98 25.67 -19.77
CA PHE A 87 -29.03 26.32 -18.88
C PHE A 87 -28.38 27.55 -19.55
N ASN A 88 -28.05 27.49 -20.84
CA ASN A 88 -27.59 28.65 -21.61
C ASN A 88 -28.65 29.76 -21.70
N GLU A 89 -29.94 29.41 -21.78
CA GLU A 89 -31.02 30.41 -21.73
C GLU A 89 -31.05 31.13 -20.37
N ALA A 90 -30.93 30.38 -19.26
CA ALA A 90 -30.84 30.94 -17.92
C ALA A 90 -29.59 31.83 -17.75
N LEU A 91 -28.42 31.35 -18.22
CA LEU A 91 -27.17 32.12 -18.24
C LEU A 91 -27.30 33.42 -19.02
N SER A 92 -28.06 33.46 -20.11
CA SER A 92 -28.25 34.68 -20.91
C SER A 92 -28.98 35.80 -20.16
N LYS A 93 -29.74 35.45 -19.11
CA LYS A 93 -30.46 36.38 -18.23
C LYS A 93 -29.60 36.79 -17.02
N ALA A 94 -28.57 36.01 -16.70
CA ALA A 94 -27.72 36.19 -15.54
C ALA A 94 -26.70 37.32 -15.73
N ALA A 95 -26.41 38.04 -14.64
CA ALA A 95 -25.30 38.98 -14.56
C ALA A 95 -24.12 38.37 -13.79
N TYR A 96 -24.42 37.49 -12.84
CA TYR A 96 -23.46 36.79 -11.99
C TYR A 96 -23.82 35.32 -11.91
N VAL A 97 -22.78 34.51 -11.79
CA VAL A 97 -22.88 33.10 -11.45
C VAL A 97 -22.44 32.93 -10.01
N VAL A 98 -23.22 32.21 -9.21
CA VAL A 98 -23.03 32.10 -7.77
C VAL A 98 -23.05 30.65 -7.35
N GLY A 99 -22.20 30.25 -6.42
CA GLY A 99 -22.25 28.92 -5.83
C GLY A 99 -21.34 28.76 -4.62
N GLN A 100 -21.31 27.56 -4.05
CA GLN A 100 -20.40 27.19 -2.97
C GLN A 100 -19.24 26.37 -3.55
N ASN A 101 -18.02 26.92 -3.56
CA ASN A 101 -16.86 26.29 -4.19
C ASN A 101 -17.10 26.00 -5.70
N ILE A 102 -17.77 26.94 -6.37
CA ILE A 102 -18.34 26.81 -7.72
C ILE A 102 -17.29 26.62 -8.83
N GLY A 103 -16.02 26.86 -8.53
CA GLY A 103 -14.92 26.61 -9.46
C GLY A 103 -14.85 25.15 -9.94
N PHE A 104 -15.41 24.21 -9.18
CA PHE A 104 -15.57 22.82 -9.60
C PHE A 104 -16.69 22.69 -10.66
N ASP A 105 -17.90 23.13 -10.33
CA ASP A 105 -19.10 23.04 -11.17
C ASP A 105 -18.94 23.76 -12.51
N LEU A 106 -18.26 24.91 -12.52
CA LEU A 106 -17.92 25.64 -13.75
C LEU A 106 -17.10 24.79 -14.72
N LYS A 107 -16.16 23.98 -14.21
CA LYS A 107 -15.31 23.12 -15.04
C LYS A 107 -16.05 21.88 -15.51
N ILE A 108 -16.94 21.33 -14.68
CA ILE A 108 -17.84 20.23 -15.06
C ILE A 108 -18.73 20.66 -16.21
N MET A 109 -19.50 21.73 -16.02
CA MET A 109 -20.41 22.22 -17.04
C MET A 109 -19.65 22.72 -18.28
N GLY A 110 -18.52 23.40 -18.09
CA GLY A 110 -17.65 23.79 -19.19
C GLY A 110 -17.14 22.60 -20.02
N SER A 111 -16.84 21.47 -19.38
CA SER A 111 -16.48 20.22 -20.05
C SER A 111 -17.66 19.59 -20.77
N GLU A 112 -18.87 19.56 -20.18
CA GLU A 112 -20.07 19.05 -20.86
C GLU A 112 -20.48 19.91 -22.07
N PHE A 113 -20.39 21.24 -21.98
CA PHE A 113 -20.55 22.14 -23.13
C PHE A 113 -19.53 21.83 -24.24
N PHE A 114 -18.26 21.60 -23.88
CA PHE A 114 -17.23 21.22 -24.83
C PHE A 114 -17.51 19.85 -25.47
N ARG A 115 -17.95 18.85 -24.69
CA ARG A 115 -18.32 17.50 -25.20
C ARG A 115 -19.46 17.55 -26.21
N CYS A 116 -20.44 18.43 -26.02
CA CYS A 116 -21.56 18.60 -26.93
C CYS A 116 -21.31 19.62 -28.06
N GLU A 117 -20.11 20.23 -28.11
CA GLU A 117 -19.77 21.29 -29.05
C GLU A 117 -20.75 22.49 -29.02
N ILE A 118 -21.28 22.80 -27.83
CA ILE A 118 -22.22 23.91 -27.62
C ILE A 118 -21.46 25.12 -27.07
N GLU A 119 -21.55 26.26 -27.78
CA GLU A 119 -21.00 27.52 -27.28
C GLU A 119 -21.71 28.00 -26.01
N THR A 120 -20.95 28.52 -25.05
CA THR A 120 -21.49 29.03 -23.78
C THR A 120 -20.74 30.27 -23.32
N LYS A 121 -21.43 31.13 -22.55
CA LYS A 121 -20.86 32.29 -21.85
C LYS A 121 -20.58 32.00 -20.37
N LEU A 122 -20.72 30.75 -19.94
CA LEU A 122 -20.58 30.36 -18.52
C LEU A 122 -19.29 30.90 -17.88
N ASN A 123 -18.16 30.78 -18.59
CA ASN A 123 -16.86 31.22 -18.09
C ASN A 123 -16.57 32.72 -18.32
N ASP A 124 -17.45 33.44 -19.03
CA ASP A 124 -17.32 34.88 -19.27
C ASP A 124 -18.03 35.70 -18.18
N LEU A 125 -18.97 35.09 -17.45
CA LEU A 125 -19.73 35.75 -16.40
C LEU A 125 -18.90 35.89 -15.11
N PRO A 126 -18.98 37.03 -14.40
CA PRO A 126 -18.38 37.18 -13.09
C PRO A 126 -18.93 36.17 -12.08
N VAL A 127 -18.04 35.63 -11.24
CA VAL A 127 -18.35 34.57 -10.27
C VAL A 127 -18.37 35.15 -8.86
N LEU A 128 -19.40 34.81 -8.08
CA LEU A 128 -19.49 35.10 -6.65
C LEU A 128 -19.53 33.78 -5.87
N ASP A 129 -18.52 33.52 -5.06
CA ASP A 129 -18.43 32.28 -4.28
C ASP A 129 -18.74 32.53 -2.81
N THR A 130 -19.51 31.63 -2.18
CA THR A 130 -19.79 31.65 -0.74
C THR A 130 -18.72 30.91 0.08
N CYS A 131 -17.82 30.18 -0.57
CA CYS A 131 -16.67 29.49 0.00
C CYS A 131 -15.36 30.29 -0.20
N THR A 132 -15.08 31.25 0.67
CA THR A 132 -13.95 32.18 0.53
C THR A 132 -13.14 32.29 1.83
N GLU A 133 -11.96 32.94 1.76
CA GLU A 133 -11.19 33.25 2.97
C GLU A 133 -11.98 34.16 3.93
N THR A 134 -12.87 35.01 3.40
CA THR A 134 -13.77 35.85 4.20
C THR A 134 -14.76 35.01 5.00
N THR A 135 -15.39 34.01 4.37
CA THR A 135 -16.30 33.10 5.09
C THR A 135 -15.56 32.13 6.02
N ALA A 136 -14.30 31.78 5.72
CA ALA A 136 -13.44 31.06 6.66
C ALA A 136 -13.11 31.88 7.92
N GLU A 137 -12.80 33.17 7.77
CA GLU A 137 -12.57 34.07 8.91
C GLU A 137 -13.86 34.35 9.70
N LEU A 138 -15.01 34.31 9.02
CA LEU A 138 -16.32 34.43 9.66
C LEU A 138 -16.62 33.20 10.55
N CYS A 139 -16.45 31.99 10.01
CA CYS A 139 -16.75 30.74 10.71
C CYS A 139 -15.65 30.32 11.73
N LYS A 140 -14.40 30.76 11.52
CA LYS A 140 -13.23 30.46 12.38
C LYS A 140 -13.00 28.98 12.66
N ILE A 141 -13.26 28.15 11.66
CA ILE A 141 -13.11 26.69 11.80
C ILE A 141 -11.61 26.34 11.80
N PRO A 142 -11.09 25.66 12.83
CA PRO A 142 -9.66 25.41 12.95
C PRO A 142 -9.13 24.46 11.86
N GLY A 143 -7.83 24.59 11.60
CA GLY A 143 -7.13 23.75 10.63
C GLY A 143 -7.24 24.24 9.20
N GLY A 144 -7.07 25.50 8.84
CA GLY A 144 -6.81 25.86 7.43
C GLY A 144 -5.43 25.42 6.96
N ARG A 145 -5.21 25.38 5.63
CA ARG A 145 -3.86 25.20 5.08
C ARG A 145 -2.99 26.40 5.45
N GLY A 146 -1.72 26.15 5.79
CA GLY A 146 -0.76 27.22 6.12
C GLY A 146 -1.09 28.00 7.42
N GLY A 147 -1.83 27.39 8.35
CA GLY A 147 -2.21 28.03 9.62
C GLY A 147 -3.41 28.98 9.54
N LYS A 148 -4.08 29.08 8.39
CA LYS A 148 -5.33 29.83 8.22
C LYS A 148 -6.53 29.11 8.88
N PHE A 149 -7.74 29.66 8.79
CA PHE A 149 -8.98 28.92 9.07
C PHE A 149 -9.38 28.03 7.89
N LYS A 150 -10.13 26.95 8.18
CA LYS A 150 -10.67 26.03 7.18
C LYS A 150 -11.79 26.75 6.41
N LEU A 151 -11.79 26.60 5.09
CA LEU A 151 -12.93 27.00 4.25
C LEU A 151 -14.17 26.18 4.67
N PRO A 152 -15.31 26.82 4.98
CA PRO A 152 -16.49 26.11 5.47
C PRO A 152 -17.11 25.26 4.35
N THR A 153 -17.58 24.06 4.69
CA THR A 153 -18.53 23.34 3.82
C THR A 153 -19.86 24.09 3.78
N LEU A 154 -20.73 23.79 2.81
CA LEU A 154 -22.07 24.41 2.74
C LEU A 154 -22.85 24.21 4.03
N THR A 155 -22.83 23.00 4.59
CA THR A 155 -23.47 22.68 5.86
C THR A 155 -22.88 23.46 7.04
N GLU A 156 -21.55 23.63 7.08
CA GLU A 156 -20.89 24.41 8.13
C GLU A 156 -21.24 25.91 8.04
N LEU A 157 -21.27 26.47 6.81
CA LEU A 157 -21.65 27.86 6.59
C LEU A 157 -23.13 28.10 6.91
N HIS A 158 -24.02 27.20 6.47
CA HIS A 158 -25.44 27.26 6.78
C HIS A 158 -25.68 27.19 8.29
N ALA A 159 -25.05 26.25 8.99
CA ALA A 159 -25.13 26.13 10.44
C ALA A 159 -24.63 27.39 11.16
N PHE A 160 -23.55 28.01 10.66
CA PHE A 160 -23.06 29.27 11.22
C PHE A 160 -24.03 30.43 11.03
N LEU A 161 -24.66 30.55 9.86
CA LEU A 161 -25.55 31.66 9.54
C LEU A 161 -26.90 31.53 10.24
N PHE A 162 -27.44 30.32 10.34
CA PHE A 162 -28.84 30.08 10.73
C PHE A 162 -29.02 29.27 12.02
N ASN A 163 -27.93 28.77 12.61
CA ASN A 163 -27.97 27.87 13.77
C ASN A 163 -28.79 26.58 13.51
N GLU A 164 -28.84 26.15 12.26
CA GLU A 164 -29.56 24.98 11.75
C GLU A 164 -28.69 24.25 10.72
N THR A 165 -28.63 22.92 10.78
CA THR A 165 -28.07 22.09 9.70
C THR A 165 -29.16 21.71 8.69
N PHE A 166 -28.79 21.30 7.48
CA PHE A 166 -29.73 20.72 6.52
C PHE A 166 -29.33 19.26 6.20
N ASP A 167 -30.33 18.39 6.09
CA ASP A 167 -30.17 16.93 6.10
C ASP A 167 -29.95 16.32 4.69
N GLU A 168 -29.96 17.13 3.63
CA GLU A 168 -29.94 16.69 2.22
C GLU A 168 -28.74 17.24 1.43
N ALA A 169 -27.57 17.36 2.07
CA ALA A 169 -26.33 17.66 1.35
C ALA A 169 -26.01 16.58 0.30
N HIS A 170 -25.47 16.98 -0.85
CA HIS A 170 -25.26 16.15 -2.04
C HIS A 170 -26.54 15.80 -2.80
N ASN A 171 -27.39 16.82 -2.94
CA ASN A 171 -28.50 16.85 -3.86
C ASN A 171 -28.52 18.26 -4.45
N ALA A 172 -28.20 18.39 -5.74
CA ALA A 172 -28.02 19.69 -6.37
C ALA A 172 -29.16 20.68 -6.07
N THR A 173 -30.42 20.22 -5.98
CA THR A 173 -31.56 21.09 -5.69
C THR A 173 -31.55 21.62 -4.25
N ALA A 174 -31.21 20.77 -3.29
CA ALA A 174 -31.08 21.16 -1.88
C ALA A 174 -29.85 22.06 -1.67
N ASP A 175 -28.74 21.73 -2.33
CA ASP A 175 -27.50 22.49 -2.25
C ASP A 175 -27.62 23.87 -2.92
N VAL A 176 -28.33 23.98 -4.04
CA VAL A 176 -28.67 25.29 -4.64
C VAL A 176 -29.55 26.11 -3.69
N GLU A 177 -30.58 25.53 -3.09
CA GLU A 177 -31.45 26.28 -2.17
C GLU A 177 -30.69 26.75 -0.92
N ALA A 178 -29.87 25.89 -0.31
CA ALA A 178 -29.04 26.24 0.82
C ALA A 178 -27.99 27.30 0.45
N THR A 179 -27.37 27.19 -0.73
CA THR A 179 -26.40 28.16 -1.25
C THR A 179 -27.05 29.51 -1.52
N THR A 180 -28.21 29.53 -2.16
CA THR A 180 -29.02 30.74 -2.36
C THR A 180 -29.31 31.43 -1.03
N ARG A 181 -29.77 30.66 -0.02
CA ARG A 181 -30.05 31.19 1.32
C ARG A 181 -28.81 31.80 1.96
N CYS A 182 -27.67 31.09 1.91
CA CYS A 182 -26.40 31.58 2.45
C CYS A 182 -25.93 32.84 1.74
N PHE A 183 -25.96 32.87 0.40
CA PHE A 183 -25.51 33.99 -0.41
C PHE A 183 -26.26 35.29 -0.08
N PHE A 184 -27.60 35.24 -0.08
CA PHE A 184 -28.40 36.42 0.24
C PHE A 184 -28.28 36.84 1.71
N GLU A 185 -28.07 35.90 2.63
CA GLU A 185 -27.79 36.24 4.03
C GLU A 185 -26.42 36.91 4.20
N LEU A 186 -25.41 36.50 3.43
CA LEU A 186 -24.11 37.17 3.39
C LEU A 186 -24.21 38.59 2.81
N ILE A 187 -25.07 38.82 1.80
CA ILE A 187 -25.40 40.16 1.31
C ILE A 187 -26.08 40.99 2.42
N ARG A 188 -27.09 40.42 3.10
CA ARG A 188 -27.83 41.07 4.19
C ARG A 188 -26.92 41.50 5.35
N ARG A 189 -25.88 40.70 5.63
CA ARG A 189 -24.85 40.97 6.64
C ARG A 189 -23.69 41.84 6.14
N GLU A 190 -23.76 42.33 4.91
CA GLU A 190 -22.72 43.16 4.27
C GLU A 190 -21.33 42.48 4.26
N VAL A 191 -21.31 41.15 4.11
CA VAL A 191 -20.06 40.37 3.98
C VAL A 191 -19.48 40.51 2.57
N PHE A 192 -20.34 40.60 1.55
CA PHE A 192 -19.94 40.99 0.20
C PHE A 192 -19.77 42.51 0.11
N THR A 193 -18.76 42.94 -0.64
CA THR A 193 -18.47 44.36 -0.86
C THR A 193 -19.25 44.93 -2.05
N ARG A 194 -19.34 46.27 -2.14
CA ARG A 194 -20.01 46.94 -3.27
C ARG A 194 -19.26 46.70 -4.58
N GLU A 195 -17.94 46.63 -4.49
CA GLU A 195 -17.03 46.39 -5.59
C GLU A 195 -17.18 44.97 -6.15
N GLU A 196 -17.42 43.98 -5.28
CA GLU A 196 -17.71 42.59 -5.70
C GLU A 196 -19.08 42.46 -6.39
N LEU A 197 -20.11 43.16 -5.91
CA LEU A 197 -21.47 43.07 -6.46
C LEU A 197 -21.73 44.04 -7.63
N ASP A 198 -20.83 44.99 -7.90
CA ASP A 198 -21.01 46.12 -8.84
C ASP A 198 -22.34 46.86 -8.64
N VAL A 199 -22.59 47.29 -7.40
CA VAL A 199 -23.87 47.92 -6.98
C VAL A 199 -23.71 49.36 -6.50
N THR A 200 -24.82 50.10 -6.51
CA THR A 200 -24.86 51.49 -6.04
C THR A 200 -24.69 51.59 -4.51
N PRO A 201 -24.25 52.74 -3.96
CA PRO A 201 -24.03 52.90 -2.52
C PRO A 201 -25.27 52.65 -1.64
N ASP A 202 -26.47 52.85 -2.18
CA ASP A 202 -27.75 52.66 -1.51
C ASP A 202 -28.30 51.22 -1.64
N TYR A 203 -27.54 50.30 -2.25
CA TYR A 203 -28.00 48.93 -2.50
C TYR A 203 -28.25 48.14 -1.22
N PHE A 204 -27.32 48.12 -0.27
CA PHE A 204 -27.48 47.35 0.97
C PHE A 204 -28.64 47.87 1.83
N GLU A 205 -28.83 49.19 1.88
CA GLU A 205 -29.99 49.80 2.55
C GLU A 205 -31.31 49.32 1.93
N LYS A 206 -31.39 49.30 0.59
CA LYS A 206 -32.57 48.80 -0.12
C LYS A 206 -32.75 47.30 0.06
N PHE A 207 -31.69 46.51 -0.09
CA PHE A 207 -31.72 45.06 0.06
C PHE A 207 -32.23 44.67 1.46
N ASN A 208 -31.72 45.31 2.52
CA ASN A 208 -32.16 45.10 3.89
C ASN A 208 -33.58 45.61 4.15
N SER A 209 -34.05 46.61 3.42
CA SER A 209 -35.45 47.08 3.51
C SER A 209 -36.45 46.08 2.92
N GLU A 210 -36.09 45.41 1.82
CA GLU A 210 -36.87 44.34 1.21
C GLU A 210 -36.74 43.02 1.99
N ASN A 211 -35.58 42.80 2.63
CA ASN A 211 -35.27 41.61 3.43
C ASN A 211 -34.99 41.96 4.92
N PRO A 212 -36.01 42.40 5.69
CA PRO A 212 -35.82 42.89 7.07
C PRO A 212 -35.54 41.79 8.10
N LYS A 213 -35.69 40.52 7.71
CA LYS A 213 -35.47 39.34 8.55
C LYS A 213 -34.43 38.45 7.90
N GLU A 214 -33.98 37.46 8.66
CA GLU A 214 -33.16 36.37 8.15
C GLU A 214 -33.79 35.74 6.90
N ILE A 215 -32.95 35.50 5.88
CA ILE A 215 -33.41 34.90 4.62
C ILE A 215 -33.97 33.50 4.90
N GLN A 216 -35.22 33.28 4.46
CA GLN A 216 -35.93 32.03 4.64
C GLN A 216 -35.68 31.08 3.46
N LEU A 217 -35.83 29.78 3.70
CA LEU A 217 -35.88 28.78 2.63
C LEU A 217 -37.10 29.05 1.74
N LEU A 218 -36.97 28.76 0.45
CA LEU A 218 -38.06 28.82 -0.53
C LEU A 218 -39.06 27.66 -0.32
N GLY A 219 -38.61 26.58 0.33
CA GLY A 219 -39.41 25.41 0.64
C GLY A 219 -39.65 24.55 -0.60
N LEU A 220 -38.66 24.44 -1.49
CA LEU A 220 -38.77 23.57 -2.65
C LEU A 220 -38.86 22.11 -2.18
N LYS A 221 -39.60 21.30 -2.94
CA LYS A 221 -39.70 19.86 -2.64
C LYS A 221 -38.49 19.16 -3.23
N HIS A 222 -37.56 18.76 -2.37
CA HIS A 222 -36.45 17.91 -2.77
C HIS A 222 -36.88 16.45 -2.81
N ILE A 223 -36.46 15.76 -3.86
CA ILE A 223 -36.71 14.33 -4.02
C ILE A 223 -35.62 13.58 -3.27
N ASN A 224 -36.02 12.62 -2.43
CA ASN A 224 -35.07 11.69 -1.83
C ASN A 224 -34.59 10.67 -2.89
N LEU A 225 -33.48 11.01 -3.56
CA LEU A 225 -32.92 10.25 -4.68
C LEU A 225 -32.52 8.83 -4.26
N LYS A 226 -31.92 8.67 -3.06
CA LYS A 226 -31.58 7.36 -2.49
C LYS A 226 -32.79 6.42 -2.43
N LYS A 227 -33.93 6.92 -1.94
CA LYS A 227 -35.18 6.15 -1.86
C LYS A 227 -35.77 5.83 -3.24
N GLN A 228 -35.58 6.70 -4.23
CA GLN A 228 -36.04 6.43 -5.59
C GLN A 228 -35.18 5.38 -6.29
N SER A 229 -33.86 5.48 -6.18
CA SER A 229 -32.90 4.50 -6.69
C SER A 229 -33.13 3.11 -6.09
N ALA A 230 -33.35 3.03 -4.77
CA ALA A 230 -33.64 1.76 -4.09
C ALA A 230 -34.90 1.05 -4.63
N LYS A 231 -35.98 1.80 -4.95
CA LYS A 231 -37.21 1.22 -5.54
C LYS A 231 -36.97 0.56 -6.90
N LEU A 232 -36.02 1.08 -7.68
CA LEU A 232 -35.66 0.53 -8.98
C LEU A 232 -34.75 -0.70 -8.82
N LYS A 233 -33.84 -0.68 -7.84
CA LYS A 233 -32.96 -1.82 -7.50
C LYS A 233 -33.73 -3.06 -7.03
N ASP A 234 -34.78 -2.91 -6.22
CA ASP A 234 -35.63 -4.05 -5.81
C ASP A 234 -36.27 -4.79 -6.99
N THR A 235 -36.45 -4.10 -8.12
CA THR A 235 -37.04 -4.69 -9.33
C THR A 235 -35.98 -5.37 -10.20
N SER A 236 -34.75 -4.83 -10.27
CA SER A 236 -33.65 -5.38 -11.08
C SER A 236 -32.86 -6.49 -10.38
N ALA A 237 -32.66 -6.41 -9.06
CA ALA A 237 -31.98 -7.43 -8.27
C ALA A 237 -32.73 -8.77 -8.33
N GLU A 238 -34.07 -8.75 -8.30
CA GLU A 238 -34.87 -9.95 -8.51
C GLU A 238 -34.72 -10.56 -9.91
N GLU A 239 -34.39 -9.78 -10.94
CA GLU A 239 -34.20 -10.25 -12.31
C GLU A 239 -32.76 -10.70 -12.61
N VAL A 240 -31.75 -10.04 -12.05
CA VAL A 240 -30.33 -10.44 -12.16
C VAL A 240 -30.06 -11.73 -11.39
N LEU A 241 -30.65 -11.89 -10.19
CA LEU A 241 -30.64 -13.16 -9.44
C LEU A 241 -31.38 -14.30 -10.18
N LYS A 242 -32.32 -13.97 -11.08
CA LYS A 242 -33.03 -14.95 -11.93
C LYS A 242 -32.29 -15.23 -13.26
N GLY A 243 -31.51 -14.28 -13.77
CA GLY A 243 -30.79 -14.35 -15.06
C GLY A 243 -29.37 -14.90 -14.97
N ALA A 244 -28.68 -14.70 -13.85
CA ALA A 244 -27.42 -15.37 -13.53
C ALA A 244 -27.71 -16.83 -13.17
N GLY A 245 -27.83 -17.67 -14.20
CA GLY A 245 -28.28 -19.07 -14.14
C GLY A 245 -28.13 -19.76 -12.78
N LYS A 246 -29.28 -20.12 -12.18
CA LYS A 246 -29.46 -20.96 -10.99
C LYS A 246 -28.16 -21.19 -10.20
N TYR A 247 -27.98 -20.42 -9.13
CA TYR A 247 -27.19 -20.81 -7.96
C TYR A 247 -27.26 -22.32 -7.74
N GLN A 248 -26.20 -23.02 -8.09
CA GLN A 248 -26.08 -24.43 -7.80
C GLN A 248 -25.42 -24.50 -6.45
N ASP A 249 -26.23 -24.72 -5.40
CA ASP A 249 -25.75 -25.20 -4.11
C ASP A 249 -25.04 -26.54 -4.38
N LYS A 250 -23.74 -26.47 -4.66
CA LYS A 250 -22.88 -27.62 -4.92
C LYS A 250 -22.22 -27.99 -3.62
N ASP A 251 -22.18 -29.29 -3.36
CA ASP A 251 -21.37 -29.82 -2.27
C ASP A 251 -19.88 -29.56 -2.57
N LEU A 252 -19.29 -28.64 -1.81
CA LEU A 252 -17.87 -28.28 -1.90
C LEU A 252 -16.97 -29.10 -0.96
N SER A 253 -17.54 -30.06 -0.21
CA SER A 253 -16.82 -30.82 0.83
C SER A 253 -15.58 -31.55 0.31
N HIS A 254 -15.58 -31.98 -0.95
CA HIS A 254 -14.46 -32.70 -1.59
C HIS A 254 -13.40 -31.78 -2.22
N TYR A 255 -13.65 -30.48 -2.35
CA TYR A 255 -12.69 -29.54 -2.91
C TYR A 255 -11.78 -29.00 -1.81
N GLN A 256 -10.52 -28.75 -2.15
CA GLN A 256 -9.57 -28.08 -1.26
C GLN A 256 -9.48 -26.60 -1.62
N TYR A 257 -9.25 -25.76 -0.60
CA TYR A 257 -9.03 -24.32 -0.76
C TYR A 257 -7.60 -23.96 -0.37
N SER A 258 -7.08 -22.86 -0.91
CA SER A 258 -5.77 -22.31 -0.58
C SER A 258 -5.84 -20.79 -0.69
N HIS A 259 -5.39 -20.07 0.33
CA HIS A 259 -5.37 -18.62 0.28
C HIS A 259 -4.30 -18.12 -0.69
N LEU A 260 -4.71 -17.30 -1.66
CA LEU A 260 -3.85 -16.74 -2.72
C LEU A 260 -3.45 -15.28 -2.49
N HIS A 261 -4.07 -14.60 -1.52
CA HIS A 261 -3.86 -13.19 -1.23
C HIS A 261 -3.74 -12.99 0.29
N ASN A 262 -2.50 -12.95 0.79
CA ASN A 262 -2.20 -12.83 2.22
C ASN A 262 -1.03 -11.89 2.47
N HIS A 263 -1.14 -11.09 3.53
CA HIS A 263 -0.11 -10.21 4.02
C HIS A 263 0.55 -10.81 5.25
N SER A 264 1.88 -10.65 5.37
CA SER A 264 2.63 -10.96 6.57
C SER A 264 3.09 -9.69 7.27
N GLN A 265 3.77 -9.84 8.41
CA GLN A 265 4.48 -8.77 9.10
C GLN A 265 5.50 -7.98 8.24
N PHE A 266 5.85 -8.46 7.04
CA PHE A 266 6.66 -7.72 6.06
C PHE A 266 5.84 -6.75 5.19
N SER A 267 4.51 -6.77 5.26
CA SER A 267 3.66 -5.64 4.95
C SER A 267 3.70 -4.66 6.14
N ILE A 268 4.81 -3.93 6.22
CA ILE A 268 5.27 -3.19 7.40
C ILE A 268 4.18 -2.27 7.96
N LEU A 269 3.85 -2.47 9.24
CA LEU A 269 2.82 -1.74 9.98
C LEU A 269 1.41 -1.80 9.35
N GLN A 270 1.15 -2.78 8.48
CA GLN A 270 -0.15 -3.00 7.85
C GLN A 270 -0.70 -4.41 8.09
N SER A 271 0.15 -5.36 8.50
CA SER A 271 -0.25 -6.72 8.85
C SER A 271 0.51 -7.18 10.09
N SER A 272 -0.16 -7.97 10.92
CA SER A 272 0.38 -8.60 12.12
C SER A 272 0.61 -10.11 11.95
N SER A 273 0.34 -10.66 10.76
CA SER A 273 0.48 -12.08 10.46
C SER A 273 1.94 -12.54 10.47
N ASP A 274 2.30 -13.35 11.46
CA ASP A 274 3.61 -14.01 11.48
C ASP A 274 3.67 -15.12 10.40
N ILE A 275 4.78 -15.17 9.66
CA ILE A 275 4.97 -16.14 8.57
C ILE A 275 4.85 -17.58 9.06
N ALA A 276 5.42 -17.91 10.22
CA ALA A 276 5.40 -19.29 10.72
C ALA A 276 3.99 -19.68 11.16
N LYS A 277 3.26 -18.77 11.82
CA LYS A 277 1.83 -18.98 12.12
C LYS A 277 0.99 -19.13 10.86
N LEU A 278 1.17 -18.26 9.87
CA LEU A 278 0.44 -18.32 8.58
C LEU A 278 0.61 -19.67 7.87
N VAL A 279 1.85 -20.14 7.75
CA VAL A 279 2.15 -21.46 7.16
C VAL A 279 1.55 -22.58 8.01
N LYS A 280 1.71 -22.51 9.34
CA LYS A 280 1.16 -23.52 10.26
C LYS A 280 -0.36 -23.63 10.16
N THR A 281 -1.07 -22.50 10.15
CA THR A 281 -2.54 -22.48 10.04
C THR A 281 -3.00 -23.13 8.74
N ALA A 282 -2.34 -22.86 7.62
CA ALA A 282 -2.63 -23.52 6.34
C ALA A 282 -2.38 -25.04 6.39
N VAL A 283 -1.30 -25.48 7.03
CA VAL A 283 -0.98 -26.92 7.20
C VAL A 283 -2.00 -27.61 8.10
N ASP A 284 -2.32 -27.02 9.25
CA ASP A 284 -3.29 -27.56 10.22
C ASP A 284 -4.67 -27.73 9.59
N ASP A 285 -5.07 -26.78 8.75
CA ASP A 285 -6.31 -26.81 7.96
C ASP A 285 -6.18 -27.60 6.64
N LYS A 286 -5.08 -28.34 6.45
CA LYS A 286 -4.87 -29.25 5.30
C LYS A 286 -4.99 -28.59 3.92
N MET A 287 -4.65 -27.31 3.81
CA MET A 287 -4.59 -26.60 2.54
C MET A 287 -3.40 -27.13 1.70
N PRO A 288 -3.57 -27.36 0.38
CA PRO A 288 -2.49 -27.85 -0.48
C PRO A 288 -1.44 -26.77 -0.79
N ALA A 289 -1.80 -25.49 -0.67
CA ALA A 289 -0.91 -24.36 -0.89
C ALA A 289 -1.27 -23.17 0.01
N VAL A 290 -0.35 -22.22 0.09
CA VAL A 290 -0.60 -20.89 0.67
C VAL A 290 0.27 -19.88 -0.06
N ALA A 291 -0.25 -18.68 -0.30
CA ALA A 291 0.50 -17.59 -0.92
C ALA A 291 0.98 -16.55 0.10
N LEU A 292 2.12 -15.92 -0.19
CA LEU A 292 2.56 -14.71 0.48
C LEU A 292 2.63 -13.58 -0.55
N THR A 293 1.86 -12.51 -0.35
CA THR A 293 1.69 -11.41 -1.31
C THR A 293 1.83 -10.06 -0.61
N ASP A 294 2.98 -9.82 0.03
CA ASP A 294 3.22 -8.58 0.78
C ASP A 294 3.19 -7.32 -0.11
N ASN A 295 2.87 -6.18 0.51
CA ASN A 295 2.68 -4.89 -0.14
C ASN A 295 3.98 -4.35 -0.76
N GLY A 296 4.05 -4.40 -2.09
CA GLY A 296 5.10 -3.82 -2.92
C GLY A 296 6.50 -4.35 -2.64
N ASN A 297 6.64 -5.45 -1.89
CA ASN A 297 7.94 -5.98 -1.47
C ASN A 297 7.96 -7.52 -1.40
N MET A 298 9.18 -8.06 -1.36
CA MET A 298 9.45 -9.51 -1.32
C MET A 298 10.32 -9.88 -0.11
N MET A 299 10.29 -9.08 0.96
CA MET A 299 11.20 -9.18 2.10
C MET A 299 11.04 -10.51 2.86
N GLY A 300 9.80 -10.98 3.01
CA GLY A 300 9.46 -12.23 3.69
C GLY A 300 9.67 -13.51 2.86
N ALA A 301 9.92 -13.39 1.55
CA ALA A 301 9.87 -14.53 0.62
C ALA A 301 10.82 -15.68 0.98
N PHE A 302 12.05 -15.38 1.39
CA PHE A 302 13.02 -16.40 1.78
C PHE A 302 12.57 -17.17 3.04
N THR A 303 12.15 -16.43 4.07
CA THR A 303 11.66 -17.01 5.33
C THR A 303 10.42 -17.86 5.11
N PHE A 304 9.48 -17.37 4.30
CA PHE A 304 8.25 -18.06 3.95
C PHE A 304 8.49 -19.39 3.23
N VAL A 305 9.28 -19.39 2.15
CA VAL A 305 9.61 -20.62 1.42
C VAL A 305 10.34 -21.61 2.33
N LYS A 306 11.28 -21.12 3.15
CA LYS A 306 12.02 -21.97 4.09
C LYS A 306 11.10 -22.63 5.12
N GLU A 307 10.15 -21.89 5.68
CA GLU A 307 9.23 -22.41 6.69
C GLU A 307 8.24 -23.41 6.09
N ALA A 308 7.65 -23.12 4.93
CA ALA A 308 6.77 -24.07 4.22
C ALA A 308 7.50 -25.38 3.90
N LEU A 309 8.74 -25.31 3.40
CA LEU A 309 9.53 -26.50 3.05
C LEU A 309 9.95 -27.34 4.27
N LYS A 310 9.86 -26.82 5.49
CA LYS A 310 10.10 -27.60 6.72
C LYS A 310 9.03 -28.66 6.90
N TYR A 311 7.76 -28.31 6.70
CA TYR A 311 6.61 -29.24 6.82
C TYR A 311 6.63 -30.33 5.74
N ASN A 312 7.14 -30.01 4.55
CA ASN A 312 7.27 -30.98 3.44
C ASN A 312 8.24 -32.12 3.74
N LYS A 313 9.09 -32.00 4.77
CA LYS A 313 9.98 -33.09 5.22
C LYS A 313 9.29 -34.08 6.16
N GLU A 314 8.17 -33.69 6.78
CA GLU A 314 7.59 -34.40 7.92
C GLU A 314 6.40 -35.28 7.56
N ALA A 315 5.53 -34.90 6.59
CA ALA A 315 4.52 -35.80 6.00
C ALA A 315 3.66 -35.14 4.90
N GLN A 316 3.33 -33.86 5.03
CA GLN A 316 2.38 -33.15 4.16
C GLN A 316 3.10 -32.18 3.22
N VAL A 317 2.77 -32.23 1.93
CA VAL A 317 3.31 -31.29 0.94
C VAL A 317 2.40 -30.08 0.86
N ILE A 318 2.85 -28.95 1.41
CA ILE A 318 2.28 -27.62 1.17
C ILE A 318 3.12 -26.90 0.11
N LYS A 319 2.47 -26.30 -0.90
CA LYS A 319 3.14 -25.49 -1.91
C LYS A 319 3.22 -24.01 -1.45
N PRO A 320 4.42 -23.46 -1.20
CA PRO A 320 4.57 -22.02 -0.97
C PRO A 320 4.47 -21.26 -2.30
N ILE A 321 3.43 -20.44 -2.45
CA ILE A 321 3.24 -19.56 -3.62
C ILE A 321 3.83 -18.20 -3.28
N VAL A 322 4.96 -17.84 -3.89
CA VAL A 322 5.55 -16.51 -3.66
C VAL A 322 4.90 -15.51 -4.60
N GLY A 323 4.35 -14.44 -4.06
CA GLY A 323 3.76 -13.34 -4.82
C GLY A 323 4.08 -11.97 -4.22
N CYS A 324 3.45 -10.94 -4.77
CA CYS A 324 3.54 -9.57 -4.29
C CYS A 324 2.30 -8.78 -4.75
N GLU A 325 1.74 -7.94 -3.87
CA GLU A 325 0.72 -6.97 -4.23
C GLU A 325 1.42 -5.67 -4.67
N PHE A 326 1.43 -5.39 -5.98
CA PHE A 326 2.10 -4.21 -6.54
C PHE A 326 1.15 -3.03 -6.67
N ASN A 327 1.67 -1.82 -6.43
CA ASN A 327 0.96 -0.60 -6.81
C ASN A 327 1.24 -0.27 -8.29
N VAL A 328 0.23 -0.40 -9.15
CA VAL A 328 0.32 -0.21 -10.60
C VAL A 328 -0.23 1.16 -10.97
N CYS A 329 0.66 2.10 -11.26
CA CYS A 329 0.36 3.48 -11.64
C CYS A 329 0.44 3.67 -13.16
N GLN A 330 0.05 4.85 -13.65
CA GLN A 330 0.13 5.18 -15.08
C GLN A 330 1.59 5.33 -15.55
N ASP A 331 2.40 6.03 -14.77
CA ASP A 331 3.83 6.25 -15.01
C ASP A 331 4.60 6.30 -13.69
N HIS A 332 5.45 5.29 -13.47
CA HIS A 332 6.21 5.14 -12.23
C HIS A 332 7.27 6.24 -12.04
N LEU A 333 7.73 6.88 -13.11
CA LEU A 333 8.72 7.95 -13.08
C LEU A 333 8.10 9.32 -12.80
N ASN A 334 6.80 9.48 -13.09
CA ASN A 334 6.10 10.73 -12.83
C ASN A 334 5.80 10.90 -11.32
N LYS A 335 6.36 11.96 -10.74
CA LYS A 335 6.17 12.37 -9.34
C LYS A 335 5.54 13.78 -9.23
N SER A 336 5.11 14.36 -10.34
CA SER A 336 4.47 15.69 -10.40
C SER A 336 2.99 15.65 -10.04
N VAL A 337 2.34 14.51 -10.24
CA VAL A 337 0.95 14.25 -9.87
C VAL A 337 0.91 13.08 -8.90
N LYS A 338 0.05 13.18 -7.88
CA LYS A 338 -0.13 12.09 -6.93
C LYS A 338 -0.93 10.97 -7.58
N ASP A 339 -0.22 9.92 -7.98
CA ASP A 339 -0.78 8.66 -8.46
C ASP A 339 -0.15 7.53 -7.65
N ASN A 340 -0.85 7.01 -6.65
CA ASN A 340 -0.32 5.89 -5.87
C ASN A 340 -0.46 4.55 -6.58
N GLY A 341 -1.18 4.48 -7.72
CA GLY A 341 -1.50 3.24 -8.43
C GLY A 341 -2.58 2.38 -7.78
N TYR A 342 -3.00 1.35 -8.52
CA TYR A 342 -3.94 0.32 -8.09
C TYR A 342 -3.20 -0.91 -7.53
N GLN A 343 -3.79 -1.59 -6.55
CA GLN A 343 -3.19 -2.76 -5.90
C GLN A 343 -3.49 -4.05 -6.70
N VAL A 344 -2.46 -4.63 -7.33
CA VAL A 344 -2.61 -5.81 -8.18
C VAL A 344 -1.72 -6.95 -7.69
N VAL A 345 -2.31 -8.13 -7.53
CA VAL A 345 -1.62 -9.32 -7.00
C VAL A 345 -0.98 -10.11 -8.11
N LEU A 346 0.34 -10.31 -8.02
CA LEU A 346 1.12 -11.12 -8.95
C LEU A 346 1.73 -12.31 -8.21
N LEU A 347 1.54 -13.52 -8.74
CA LEU A 347 2.03 -14.78 -8.17
C LEU A 347 3.07 -15.42 -9.09
N ALA A 348 4.19 -15.90 -8.53
CA ALA A 348 5.20 -16.61 -9.29
C ALA A 348 4.84 -18.08 -9.46
N LYS A 349 4.80 -18.56 -10.71
CA LYS A 349 4.60 -19.99 -11.01
C LYS A 349 5.78 -20.86 -10.62
N ASN A 350 6.99 -20.31 -10.76
CA ASN A 350 8.24 -21.02 -10.58
C ASN A 350 9.37 -20.05 -10.21
N LYS A 351 10.60 -20.56 -10.11
CA LYS A 351 11.77 -19.76 -9.72
C LYS A 351 12.09 -18.60 -10.69
N LYS A 352 11.75 -18.74 -11.98
CA LYS A 352 11.93 -17.66 -12.97
C LYS A 352 10.89 -16.56 -12.75
N GLY A 353 9.64 -16.92 -12.51
CA GLY A 353 8.59 -15.98 -12.08
C GLY A 353 8.99 -15.20 -10.82
N TYR A 354 9.56 -15.89 -9.81
CA TYR A 354 10.09 -15.23 -8.61
C TYR A 354 11.15 -14.17 -8.93
N HIS A 355 12.06 -14.45 -9.87
CA HIS A 355 13.08 -13.49 -10.29
C HIS A 355 12.48 -12.28 -11.01
N ASN A 356 11.42 -12.49 -11.79
CA ASN A 356 10.66 -11.41 -12.42
C ASN A 356 9.98 -10.52 -11.36
N LEU A 357 9.29 -11.11 -10.38
CA LEU A 357 8.71 -10.36 -9.25
C LEU A 357 9.77 -9.57 -8.47
N ALA A 358 10.91 -10.20 -8.16
CA ALA A 358 12.01 -9.54 -7.46
C ALA A 358 12.59 -8.35 -8.25
N LYS A 359 12.64 -8.43 -9.59
CA LYS A 359 13.05 -7.29 -10.44
C LYS A 359 12.02 -6.17 -10.43
N MET A 360 10.72 -6.49 -10.51
CA MET A 360 9.66 -5.49 -10.42
C MET A 360 9.66 -4.79 -9.06
N ALA A 361 9.79 -5.53 -7.95
CA ALA A 361 9.92 -4.96 -6.62
C ALA A 361 11.16 -4.07 -6.48
N SER A 362 12.29 -4.46 -7.07
CA SER A 362 13.51 -3.63 -7.07
C SER A 362 13.29 -2.31 -7.80
N ILE A 363 12.69 -2.34 -9.00
CA ILE A 363 12.39 -1.13 -9.79
C ILE A 363 11.39 -0.23 -9.05
N ALA A 364 10.40 -0.83 -8.39
CA ALA A 364 9.40 -0.10 -7.62
C ALA A 364 10.01 0.76 -6.50
N TYR A 365 11.08 0.28 -5.86
CA TYR A 365 11.80 1.02 -4.83
C TYR A 365 12.89 1.97 -5.37
N ILE A 366 13.61 1.57 -6.42
CA ILE A 366 14.75 2.35 -6.94
C ILE A 366 14.25 3.53 -7.78
N ASP A 367 13.36 3.28 -8.73
CA ASP A 367 12.91 4.26 -9.72
C ASP A 367 11.50 4.78 -9.40
N GLY A 368 10.59 3.86 -9.05
CA GLY A 368 9.15 4.13 -8.94
C GLY A 368 8.67 4.70 -7.60
N PHE A 369 9.54 4.78 -6.59
CA PHE A 369 9.11 5.14 -5.24
C PHE A 369 8.65 6.59 -5.17
N TYR A 370 7.42 6.79 -4.69
CA TYR A 370 6.85 8.10 -4.39
C TYR A 370 6.36 8.13 -2.93
N TYR A 371 5.06 7.98 -2.67
CA TYR A 371 4.55 7.67 -1.33
C TYR A 371 4.57 6.16 -1.03
N VAL A 372 4.45 5.36 -2.08
CA VAL A 372 4.50 3.90 -2.06
C VAL A 372 5.45 3.44 -3.18
N PRO A 373 6.02 2.22 -3.12
CA PRO A 373 6.74 1.64 -4.25
C PRO A 373 5.75 1.32 -5.38
N ARG A 374 5.97 1.90 -6.57
CA ARG A 374 5.05 1.79 -7.72
C ARG A 374 5.76 1.21 -8.95
N ILE A 375 5.00 0.49 -9.76
CA ILE A 375 5.40 0.08 -11.12
C ILE A 375 4.34 0.53 -12.11
N ASP A 376 4.62 0.41 -13.40
CA ASP A 376 3.64 0.65 -14.46
C ASP A 376 3.42 -0.59 -15.34
N LYS A 377 2.48 -0.47 -16.27
CA LYS A 377 2.11 -1.51 -17.22
C LYS A 377 3.25 -1.92 -18.16
N ASP A 378 4.22 -1.04 -18.42
CA ASP A 378 5.36 -1.34 -19.29
C ASP A 378 6.40 -2.22 -18.59
N ILE A 379 6.66 -1.96 -17.30
CA ILE A 379 7.46 -2.85 -16.44
C ILE A 379 6.81 -4.23 -16.37
N ILE A 380 5.49 -4.29 -16.16
CA ILE A 380 4.76 -5.56 -16.08
C ILE A 380 4.89 -6.34 -17.38
N LYS A 381 4.65 -5.72 -18.54
CA LYS A 381 4.83 -6.35 -19.85
C LYS A 381 6.24 -6.91 -20.04
N LYS A 382 7.27 -6.20 -19.57
CA LYS A 382 8.68 -6.61 -19.67
C LYS A 382 8.99 -7.86 -18.84
N TYR A 383 8.35 -8.02 -17.67
CA TYR A 383 8.63 -9.11 -16.73
C TYR A 383 7.46 -10.11 -16.57
N ARG A 384 6.52 -10.16 -17.53
CA ARG A 384 5.27 -10.94 -17.44
C ARG A 384 5.41 -12.47 -17.43
N GLU A 385 6.54 -13.00 -17.89
CA GLU A 385 6.69 -14.45 -18.05
C GLU A 385 6.65 -15.17 -16.69
N ASP A 386 6.06 -16.37 -16.66
CA ASP A 386 6.01 -17.24 -15.46
C ASP A 386 5.24 -16.63 -14.26
N ILE A 387 4.30 -15.72 -14.53
CA ILE A 387 3.49 -15.01 -13.53
C ILE A 387 1.99 -15.29 -13.75
N ILE A 388 1.26 -15.37 -12.64
CA ILE A 388 -0.21 -15.35 -12.59
C ILE A 388 -0.64 -14.01 -12.00
N VAL A 389 -1.74 -13.43 -12.49
CA VAL A 389 -2.28 -12.15 -12.03
C VAL A 389 -3.70 -12.32 -11.52
N LEU A 390 -4.00 -11.76 -10.36
CA LEU A 390 -5.35 -11.59 -9.85
C LEU A 390 -5.77 -10.12 -10.00
N SER A 391 -7.06 -9.86 -10.27
CA SER A 391 -7.56 -8.50 -10.47
C SER A 391 -7.44 -7.59 -9.23
N GLY A 392 -7.15 -8.15 -8.05
CA GLY A 392 -7.01 -7.45 -6.79
C GLY A 392 -8.32 -7.33 -6.01
N ASN A 393 -8.20 -6.80 -4.80
CA ASN A 393 -9.33 -6.42 -3.93
C ASN A 393 -10.02 -5.13 -4.44
N SER A 394 -10.85 -4.49 -3.62
CA SER A 394 -11.53 -3.22 -3.96
C SER A 394 -10.60 -2.05 -4.37
N TYR A 395 -9.30 -2.15 -4.09
CA TYR A 395 -8.27 -1.20 -4.51
C TYR A 395 -7.50 -1.63 -5.77
N GLY A 396 -7.82 -2.79 -6.35
CA GLY A 396 -7.31 -3.23 -7.64
C GLY A 396 -7.83 -2.39 -8.80
N GLU A 397 -7.21 -2.51 -9.98
CA GLU A 397 -7.53 -1.64 -11.12
C GLU A 397 -8.97 -1.83 -11.57
N ILE A 398 -9.40 -3.07 -11.78
CA ILE A 398 -10.75 -3.36 -12.29
C ILE A 398 -11.81 -3.07 -11.20
N PRO A 399 -11.71 -3.60 -9.96
CA PRO A 399 -12.64 -3.24 -8.89
C PRO A 399 -12.69 -1.73 -8.59
N GLY A 400 -11.53 -1.08 -8.53
CA GLY A 400 -11.43 0.34 -8.27
C GLY A 400 -12.09 1.19 -9.37
N LEU A 401 -11.94 0.80 -10.65
CA LEU A 401 -12.62 1.45 -11.76
C LEU A 401 -14.14 1.22 -11.71
N ILE A 402 -14.63 0.02 -11.37
CA ILE A 402 -16.06 -0.24 -11.18
C ILE A 402 -16.65 0.71 -10.14
N LEU A 403 -15.98 0.85 -9.00
CA LEU A 403 -16.48 1.66 -7.87
C LEU A 403 -16.40 3.17 -8.12
N ASN A 404 -15.36 3.66 -8.80
CA ASN A 404 -15.03 5.08 -8.82
C ASN A 404 -15.14 5.76 -10.20
N VAL A 405 -15.21 5.00 -11.30
CA VAL A 405 -15.13 5.57 -12.66
C VAL A 405 -16.24 5.06 -13.59
N GLY A 406 -16.47 3.74 -13.62
CA GLY A 406 -17.50 3.10 -14.41
C GLY A 406 -17.05 1.78 -15.04
N GLU A 407 -18.04 0.96 -15.39
CA GLU A 407 -17.84 -0.40 -15.92
C GLU A 407 -17.10 -0.43 -17.26
N LYS A 408 -17.28 0.57 -18.12
CA LYS A 408 -16.62 0.61 -19.44
C LYS A 408 -15.09 0.65 -19.30
N GLN A 409 -14.58 1.54 -18.46
CA GLN A 409 -13.14 1.67 -18.19
C GLN A 409 -12.60 0.43 -17.48
N ALA A 410 -13.39 -0.16 -16.58
CA ALA A 410 -13.05 -1.42 -15.93
C ALA A 410 -12.95 -2.59 -16.94
N GLU A 411 -13.85 -2.64 -17.92
CA GLU A 411 -13.84 -3.63 -19.00
C GLU A 411 -12.63 -3.44 -19.93
N GLU A 412 -12.28 -2.21 -20.27
CA GLU A 412 -11.06 -1.89 -21.04
C GLU A 412 -9.79 -2.35 -20.30
N ALA A 413 -9.72 -2.10 -18.99
CA ALA A 413 -8.61 -2.57 -18.16
C ALA A 413 -8.55 -4.10 -18.10
N LEU A 414 -9.70 -4.77 -17.94
CA LEU A 414 -9.81 -6.22 -17.96
C LEU A 414 -9.29 -6.82 -19.27
N LEU A 415 -9.70 -6.26 -20.41
CA LEU A 415 -9.27 -6.74 -21.72
C LEU A 415 -7.76 -6.60 -21.89
N TRP A 416 -7.16 -5.51 -21.37
CA TRP A 416 -5.71 -5.35 -21.36
C TRP A 416 -5.01 -6.45 -20.55
N TRP A 417 -5.47 -6.74 -19.33
CA TRP A 417 -4.89 -7.80 -18.49
C TRP A 417 -5.02 -9.17 -19.15
N LYS A 418 -6.20 -9.45 -19.72
CA LYS A 418 -6.46 -10.68 -20.48
C LYS A 418 -5.55 -10.78 -21.71
N GLU A 419 -5.33 -9.71 -22.46
CA GLU A 419 -4.42 -9.70 -23.62
C GLU A 419 -2.98 -10.00 -23.21
N VAL A 420 -2.52 -9.45 -22.07
CA VAL A 420 -1.12 -9.58 -21.64
C VAL A 420 -0.82 -10.95 -21.04
N PHE A 421 -1.74 -11.53 -20.26
CA PHE A 421 -1.53 -12.74 -19.46
C PHE A 421 -2.35 -13.96 -19.89
N GLY A 422 -3.37 -13.78 -20.74
CA GLY A 422 -4.21 -14.89 -21.23
C GLY A 422 -4.84 -15.70 -20.09
N ASP A 423 -4.62 -17.01 -20.10
CA ASP A 423 -5.15 -17.97 -19.10
C ASP A 423 -4.54 -17.81 -17.70
N ASP A 424 -3.55 -16.93 -17.54
CA ASP A 424 -2.92 -16.64 -16.24
C ASP A 424 -3.48 -15.39 -15.57
N PHE A 425 -4.56 -14.84 -16.11
CA PHE A 425 -5.30 -13.76 -15.50
C PHE A 425 -6.62 -14.26 -14.93
N TYR A 426 -6.87 -13.93 -13.66
CA TYR A 426 -8.06 -14.33 -12.92
C TYR A 426 -8.74 -13.12 -12.27
N LEU A 427 -10.07 -13.14 -12.25
CA LEU A 427 -10.85 -12.15 -11.51
C LEU A 427 -10.98 -12.59 -10.05
N GLU A 428 -10.55 -11.73 -9.15
CA GLU A 428 -10.51 -11.96 -7.72
C GLU A 428 -11.82 -11.52 -7.08
N LEU A 429 -12.49 -12.44 -6.38
CA LEU A 429 -13.71 -12.17 -5.63
C LEU A 429 -13.39 -12.17 -4.13
N ASN A 430 -13.82 -11.11 -3.45
CA ASN A 430 -13.72 -10.97 -2.00
C ASN A 430 -15.13 -10.75 -1.43
N ASP A 431 -15.44 -11.31 -0.26
CA ASP A 431 -16.73 -11.09 0.43
C ASP A 431 -16.52 -10.95 1.94
N HIS A 432 -16.24 -9.72 2.36
CA HIS A 432 -16.17 -9.31 3.76
C HIS A 432 -17.51 -8.69 4.21
N ASN A 433 -18.63 -9.08 3.59
CA ASN A 433 -19.97 -8.58 3.89
C ASN A 433 -20.13 -7.06 3.63
N GLN A 434 -19.47 -6.54 2.60
CA GLN A 434 -19.53 -5.13 2.19
C GLN A 434 -20.40 -4.95 0.94
N GLU A 435 -21.21 -3.89 0.90
CA GLU A 435 -22.07 -3.59 -0.26
C GLU A 435 -21.25 -3.30 -1.52
N SER A 436 -20.14 -2.58 -1.38
CA SER A 436 -19.20 -2.30 -2.47
C SER A 436 -18.62 -3.58 -3.09
N GLU A 437 -18.24 -4.55 -2.26
CA GLU A 437 -17.70 -5.84 -2.72
C GLU A 437 -18.77 -6.68 -3.41
N ARG A 438 -20.00 -6.68 -2.92
CA ARG A 438 -21.13 -7.35 -3.61
C ARG A 438 -21.36 -6.78 -4.99
N HIS A 439 -21.39 -5.45 -5.12
CA HIS A 439 -21.55 -4.78 -6.41
C HIS A 439 -20.38 -5.09 -7.36
N VAL A 440 -19.14 -5.02 -6.87
CA VAL A 440 -17.96 -5.42 -7.65
C VAL A 440 -18.07 -6.87 -8.10
N ASN A 441 -18.42 -7.80 -7.21
CA ASN A 441 -18.54 -9.22 -7.53
C ASN A 441 -19.62 -9.49 -8.59
N GLU A 442 -20.76 -8.79 -8.54
CA GLU A 442 -21.80 -8.88 -9.58
C GLU A 442 -21.23 -8.52 -10.97
N VAL A 443 -20.57 -7.37 -11.08
CA VAL A 443 -19.96 -6.92 -12.34
C VAL A 443 -18.82 -7.84 -12.79
N LEU A 444 -17.97 -8.30 -11.87
CA LEU A 444 -16.88 -9.23 -12.18
C LEU A 444 -17.41 -10.57 -12.70
N LEU A 445 -18.54 -11.07 -12.17
CA LEU A 445 -19.18 -12.29 -12.66
C LEU A 445 -19.78 -12.10 -14.06
N GLU A 446 -20.32 -10.92 -14.36
CA GLU A 446 -20.76 -10.58 -15.72
C GLU A 446 -19.59 -10.53 -16.69
N PHE A 447 -18.50 -9.85 -16.32
CA PHE A 447 -17.27 -9.80 -17.10
C PHE A 447 -16.65 -11.17 -17.30
N SER A 448 -16.63 -12.01 -16.26
CA SER A 448 -16.18 -13.39 -16.31
C SER A 448 -16.89 -14.19 -17.41
N LYS A 449 -18.23 -14.10 -17.48
CA LYS A 449 -19.04 -14.77 -18.50
C LYS A 449 -18.87 -14.15 -19.88
N LYS A 450 -18.85 -12.81 -19.97
CA LYS A 450 -18.76 -12.07 -21.23
C LYS A 450 -17.42 -12.31 -21.93
N HIS A 451 -16.35 -12.35 -21.15
CA HIS A 451 -14.99 -12.41 -21.64
C HIS A 451 -14.30 -13.74 -21.38
N ASP A 452 -14.97 -14.76 -20.86
CA ASP A 452 -14.35 -16.07 -20.57
C ASP A 452 -13.05 -15.93 -19.75
N VAL A 453 -13.16 -15.24 -18.60
CA VAL A 453 -12.06 -15.08 -17.62
C VAL A 453 -12.51 -15.75 -16.33
N LYS A 454 -11.68 -16.64 -15.77
CA LYS A 454 -12.01 -17.39 -14.57
C LYS A 454 -12.00 -16.52 -13.31
N VAL A 455 -12.93 -16.79 -12.41
CA VAL A 455 -12.99 -16.17 -11.08
C VAL A 455 -12.30 -17.05 -10.03
N VAL A 456 -11.72 -16.43 -9.00
CA VAL A 456 -11.16 -17.10 -7.82
C VAL A 456 -11.54 -16.36 -6.55
N ALA A 457 -11.80 -17.09 -5.46
CA ALA A 457 -12.12 -16.51 -4.17
C ALA A 457 -10.85 -16.28 -3.34
N THR A 458 -10.78 -15.13 -2.68
CA THR A 458 -9.73 -14.76 -1.72
C THR A 458 -10.34 -14.04 -0.52
N ASN A 459 -9.54 -13.81 0.53
CA ASN A 459 -9.99 -13.13 1.75
C ASN A 459 -9.05 -12.00 2.21
N ASN A 460 -8.14 -11.54 1.33
CA ASN A 460 -7.21 -10.43 1.56
C ASN A 460 -6.75 -10.28 3.04
N THR A 461 -6.00 -11.25 3.56
CA THR A 461 -5.84 -11.39 5.02
C THR A 461 -4.74 -10.48 5.56
N TYR A 462 -4.95 -9.83 6.71
CA TYR A 462 -3.95 -8.98 7.39
C TYR A 462 -3.54 -9.50 8.77
N TYR A 463 -4.29 -10.42 9.35
CA TYR A 463 -4.04 -11.03 10.65
C TYR A 463 -4.51 -12.49 10.66
N ILE A 464 -4.07 -13.29 11.64
CA ILE A 464 -4.30 -14.74 11.62
C ILE A 464 -5.70 -15.09 12.15
N ASN A 465 -6.06 -14.61 13.35
CA ASN A 465 -7.33 -14.94 13.98
C ASN A 465 -8.25 -13.73 14.01
N ARG A 466 -9.57 -13.95 14.07
CA ARG A 466 -10.56 -12.86 14.06
C ARG A 466 -10.37 -11.89 15.23
N GLU A 467 -10.01 -12.41 16.39
CA GLU A 467 -9.73 -11.65 17.61
C GLU A 467 -8.51 -10.72 17.50
N ASP A 468 -7.62 -10.93 16.52
CA ASP A 468 -6.45 -10.07 16.30
C ASP A 468 -6.82 -8.73 15.60
N ALA A 469 -8.10 -8.53 15.22
CA ALA A 469 -8.58 -7.35 14.51
C ALA A 469 -8.36 -6.03 15.28
N GLU A 470 -8.55 -6.04 16.59
CA GLU A 470 -8.33 -4.84 17.43
C GLU A 470 -6.85 -4.45 17.46
N ALA A 471 -5.96 -5.43 17.67
CA ALA A 471 -4.52 -5.20 17.64
C ALA A 471 -4.06 -4.71 16.26
N HIS A 472 -4.69 -5.19 15.19
CA HIS A 472 -4.44 -4.72 13.83
C HIS A 472 -4.90 -3.26 13.61
N ASP A 473 -6.08 -2.87 14.12
CA ASP A 473 -6.55 -1.49 14.00
C ASP A 473 -5.64 -0.50 14.76
N ILE A 474 -5.12 -0.91 15.92
CA ILE A 474 -4.09 -0.17 16.66
C ILE A 474 -2.81 -0.04 15.82
N LEU A 475 -2.35 -1.12 15.18
CA LEU A 475 -1.16 -1.10 14.32
C LEU A 475 -1.29 -0.10 13.16
N LEU A 476 -2.46 -0.02 12.53
CA LEU A 476 -2.74 0.97 11.49
C LEU A 476 -2.69 2.40 12.03
N CYS A 477 -3.22 2.64 13.23
CA CYS A 477 -3.13 3.95 13.89
C CYS A 477 -1.67 4.32 14.25
N VAL A 478 -0.85 3.34 14.66
CA VAL A 478 0.58 3.54 14.90
C VAL A 478 1.26 4.02 13.63
N LYS A 479 1.00 3.35 12.50
CA LYS A 479 1.55 3.68 11.18
C LYS A 479 1.21 5.11 10.74
N ASP A 480 -0.05 5.49 10.84
CA ASP A 480 -0.55 6.75 10.29
C ASP A 480 -0.40 7.92 11.28
N GLY A 481 0.00 7.64 12.53
CA GLY A 481 0.16 8.65 13.56
C GLY A 481 -1.16 9.13 14.15
N GLU A 482 -2.24 8.36 13.99
CA GLU A 482 -3.60 8.71 14.40
C GLU A 482 -3.98 8.08 15.75
N LYS A 483 -5.02 8.62 16.39
CA LYS A 483 -5.59 8.05 17.63
C LYS A 483 -6.68 7.04 17.30
N LEU A 484 -6.85 6.01 18.11
CA LEU A 484 -7.92 5.01 17.91
C LEU A 484 -9.32 5.64 17.95
N ALA A 485 -9.49 6.65 18.81
CA ALA A 485 -10.72 7.41 18.97
C ALA A 485 -11.09 8.28 17.74
N THR A 486 -10.14 8.55 16.82
CA THR A 486 -10.46 9.20 15.56
C THR A 486 -11.41 8.29 14.76
N PRO A 487 -12.55 8.77 14.24
CA PRO A 487 -13.48 7.94 13.48
C PRO A 487 -12.87 7.36 12.20
N LYS A 488 -13.21 6.12 11.85
CA LYS A 488 -12.82 5.50 10.57
C LYS A 488 -13.58 6.19 9.43
N GLY A 489 -12.88 6.53 8.35
CA GLY A 489 -13.50 7.16 7.18
C GLY A 489 -12.49 7.71 6.18
N ARG A 490 -12.97 8.53 5.24
CA ARG A 490 -12.13 9.16 4.20
C ARG A 490 -12.09 10.68 4.39
N GLY A 491 -10.96 11.28 4.08
CA GLY A 491 -10.79 12.73 4.11
C GLY A 491 -10.42 13.25 5.49
N ARG A 492 -10.72 14.52 5.74
CA ARG A 492 -10.18 15.24 6.88
C ARG A 492 -10.98 14.98 8.15
N GLY A 493 -10.29 14.67 9.25
CA GLY A 493 -10.93 14.34 10.54
C GLY A 493 -11.29 12.87 10.69
N PHE A 494 -10.92 12.04 9.71
CA PHE A 494 -11.07 10.59 9.73
C PHE A 494 -9.72 9.91 9.64
N ARG A 495 -9.62 8.70 10.18
CA ARG A 495 -8.45 7.82 10.05
C ARG A 495 -8.74 6.63 9.14
N TYR A 496 -7.66 6.03 8.64
CA TYR A 496 -7.74 4.72 8.00
C TYR A 496 -8.00 3.62 9.03
N GLY A 497 -8.74 2.60 8.61
CA GLY A 497 -9.04 1.40 9.38
C GLY A 497 -9.87 0.46 8.53
N LEU A 498 -9.78 -0.85 8.80
CA LEU A 498 -10.63 -1.83 8.11
C LEU A 498 -12.09 -1.64 8.53
N PRO A 499 -13.06 -1.87 7.61
CA PRO A 499 -14.48 -1.60 7.85
C PRO A 499 -15.12 -2.56 8.87
N ASN A 500 -14.56 -3.76 9.03
CA ASN A 500 -14.98 -4.78 9.99
C ASN A 500 -13.84 -5.78 10.24
N ASP A 501 -14.13 -6.85 10.97
CA ASP A 501 -13.12 -7.80 11.49
C ASP A 501 -12.92 -9.04 10.60
N GLU A 502 -13.43 -9.07 9.37
CA GLU A 502 -13.47 -10.27 8.52
C GLU A 502 -12.17 -10.57 7.75
N PHE A 503 -11.11 -9.77 7.93
CA PHE A 503 -9.83 -9.85 7.20
C PHE A 503 -8.79 -10.79 7.85
N TYR A 504 -9.26 -11.85 8.52
CA TYR A 504 -8.41 -12.88 9.13
C TYR A 504 -8.17 -14.08 8.19
N PHE A 505 -7.29 -14.99 8.58
CA PHE A 505 -7.04 -16.23 7.85
C PHE A 505 -8.17 -17.24 8.07
N LYS A 506 -9.24 -17.13 7.28
CA LYS A 506 -10.40 -18.04 7.32
C LYS A 506 -10.03 -19.50 7.04
N THR A 507 -10.75 -20.44 7.63
CA THR A 507 -10.60 -21.86 7.32
C THR A 507 -11.12 -22.17 5.90
N GLN A 508 -10.73 -23.30 5.33
CA GLN A 508 -11.23 -23.76 4.04
C GLN A 508 -12.75 -23.92 4.06
N ASP A 509 -13.32 -24.36 5.18
CA ASP A 509 -14.75 -24.61 5.30
C ASP A 509 -15.53 -23.29 5.39
N ASP A 510 -14.99 -22.29 6.10
CA ASP A 510 -15.54 -20.93 6.09
C ASP A 510 -15.55 -20.35 4.67
N MET A 511 -14.44 -20.48 3.93
CA MET A 511 -14.33 -19.97 2.56
C MET A 511 -15.28 -20.70 1.60
N LYS A 512 -15.39 -22.02 1.71
CA LYS A 512 -16.37 -22.80 0.92
C LYS A 512 -17.80 -22.39 1.23
N GLN A 513 -18.12 -22.16 2.51
CA GLN A 513 -19.46 -21.74 2.91
C GLN A 513 -19.78 -20.33 2.42
N LEU A 514 -18.80 -19.41 2.48
CA LEU A 514 -18.93 -18.04 1.99
C LEU A 514 -19.23 -18.00 0.48
N PHE A 515 -18.51 -18.79 -0.31
CA PHE A 515 -18.64 -18.85 -1.76
C PHE A 515 -19.47 -20.02 -2.29
N ARG A 516 -20.32 -20.64 -1.45
CA ARG A 516 -21.18 -21.79 -1.85
C ARG A 516 -22.07 -21.51 -3.06
N ASN A 517 -22.43 -20.24 -3.26
CA ASN A 517 -23.29 -19.76 -4.33
C ASN A 517 -22.51 -19.51 -5.64
N ILE A 518 -21.17 -19.49 -5.58
CA ILE A 518 -20.24 -19.26 -6.70
C ILE A 518 -19.14 -20.35 -6.63
N PRO A 519 -19.50 -21.64 -6.79
CA PRO A 519 -18.58 -22.76 -6.55
C PRO A 519 -17.33 -22.71 -7.43
N GLU A 520 -17.40 -22.15 -8.64
CA GLU A 520 -16.27 -21.95 -9.54
C GLU A 520 -15.14 -21.13 -8.91
N ALA A 521 -15.45 -20.17 -8.04
CA ALA A 521 -14.44 -19.34 -7.37
C ALA A 521 -13.54 -20.16 -6.43
N ILE A 522 -14.08 -21.24 -5.86
CA ILE A 522 -13.32 -22.21 -5.05
C ILE A 522 -12.62 -23.24 -5.94
N ILE A 523 -13.33 -23.78 -6.93
CA ILE A 523 -12.82 -24.86 -7.79
C ILE A 523 -11.60 -24.40 -8.61
N ASN A 524 -11.63 -23.20 -9.16
CA ASN A 524 -10.56 -22.66 -10.01
C ASN A 524 -9.23 -22.45 -9.27
N ILE A 525 -9.22 -22.40 -7.93
CA ILE A 525 -7.99 -22.28 -7.14
C ILE A 525 -7.08 -23.49 -7.35
N SER A 526 -7.65 -24.69 -7.52
CA SER A 526 -6.88 -25.91 -7.77
C SER A 526 -6.01 -25.80 -9.03
N GLU A 527 -6.52 -25.15 -10.09
CA GLU A 527 -5.77 -24.90 -11.32
C GLU A 527 -4.58 -23.98 -11.10
N ILE A 528 -4.75 -22.90 -10.31
CA ILE A 528 -3.62 -22.03 -9.94
C ILE A 528 -2.58 -22.83 -9.19
N VAL A 529 -2.99 -23.61 -8.18
CA VAL A 529 -2.11 -24.47 -7.38
C VAL A 529 -1.37 -25.49 -8.25
N ASP A 530 -2.01 -26.05 -9.26
CA ASP A 530 -1.41 -27.02 -10.20
C ASP A 530 -0.35 -26.37 -11.11
N LYS A 531 -0.51 -25.09 -11.46
CA LYS A 531 0.49 -24.31 -12.22
C LYS A 531 1.76 -24.00 -11.40
N ILE A 532 1.75 -24.17 -10.07
CA ILE A 532 2.89 -23.83 -9.20
C ILE A 532 3.90 -24.99 -9.07
N GLU A 533 5.16 -24.66 -9.38
CA GLU A 533 6.35 -25.47 -9.10
C GLU A 533 6.92 -25.13 -7.72
N VAL A 534 7.22 -26.16 -6.91
CA VAL A 534 7.90 -25.97 -5.62
C VAL A 534 9.40 -25.82 -5.83
N TYR A 535 9.98 -24.72 -5.35
CA TYR A 535 11.41 -24.44 -5.45
C TYR A 535 12.01 -23.95 -4.12
N SER A 536 13.34 -24.09 -3.99
CA SER A 536 14.10 -23.52 -2.87
C SER A 536 14.79 -22.21 -3.27
N LEU A 537 14.72 -21.24 -2.35
CA LEU A 537 15.47 -19.98 -2.42
C LEU A 537 16.84 -20.05 -1.74
N GLN A 538 17.12 -21.13 -1.01
CA GLN A 538 18.45 -21.38 -0.46
C GLN A 538 19.42 -21.64 -1.60
N ARG A 539 20.56 -20.93 -1.59
CA ARG A 539 21.63 -21.07 -2.59
C ARG A 539 22.91 -21.55 -1.93
N SER A 540 23.72 -22.27 -2.71
CA SER A 540 25.13 -22.47 -2.39
C SER A 540 25.85 -21.13 -2.40
N VAL A 541 26.95 -21.03 -1.64
CA VAL A 541 27.79 -19.83 -1.59
C VAL A 541 28.29 -19.51 -3.00
N LEU A 542 28.01 -18.29 -3.47
CA LEU A 542 28.53 -17.74 -4.71
C LEU A 542 29.56 -16.68 -4.37
N LEU A 543 30.83 -16.96 -4.66
CA LEU A 543 31.91 -15.99 -4.49
C LEU A 543 32.10 -15.17 -5.78
N PRO A 544 32.35 -13.86 -5.68
CA PRO A 544 32.77 -13.05 -6.83
C PRO A 544 34.04 -13.63 -7.44
N LYS A 545 34.17 -13.55 -8.77
CA LYS A 545 35.43 -13.94 -9.43
C LYS A 545 36.50 -12.89 -9.11
N PHE A 546 37.62 -13.31 -8.53
CA PHE A 546 38.75 -12.42 -8.29
C PHE A 546 39.64 -12.33 -9.55
N THR A 547 40.08 -11.12 -9.91
CA THR A 547 40.96 -10.95 -11.07
C THR A 547 42.40 -11.23 -10.65
N ILE A 548 42.94 -12.37 -11.09
CA ILE A 548 44.35 -12.74 -10.89
C ILE A 548 45.24 -12.33 -12.09
N PRO A 549 46.53 -12.03 -11.86
CA PRO A 549 47.47 -11.74 -12.93
C PRO A 549 47.64 -12.92 -13.90
N ASP A 550 47.91 -12.62 -15.19
CA ASP A 550 48.01 -13.64 -16.25
C ASP A 550 49.04 -14.73 -15.96
N ALA A 551 50.14 -14.39 -15.28
CA ALA A 551 51.20 -15.32 -14.91
C ALA A 551 50.75 -16.46 -13.97
N PHE A 552 49.62 -16.30 -13.28
CA PHE A 552 49.07 -17.30 -12.35
C PHE A 552 47.84 -18.01 -12.91
N ARG A 553 47.37 -17.68 -14.11
CA ARG A 553 46.21 -18.34 -14.71
C ARG A 553 46.57 -19.76 -15.13
N ASP A 554 45.70 -20.71 -14.84
CA ASP A 554 45.79 -22.08 -15.34
C ASP A 554 44.74 -22.29 -16.44
N GLU A 555 45.16 -22.73 -17.62
CA GLU A 555 44.26 -22.97 -18.76
C GLU A 555 43.18 -24.02 -18.45
N LYS A 556 43.46 -24.95 -17.53
CA LYS A 556 42.52 -26.01 -17.15
C LYS A 556 41.32 -25.46 -16.37
N ASP A 557 41.50 -24.36 -15.63
CA ASP A 557 40.44 -23.73 -14.84
C ASP A 557 39.29 -23.23 -15.74
N ALA A 558 39.56 -22.88 -16.99
CA ALA A 558 38.53 -22.50 -17.97
C ALA A 558 37.66 -23.69 -18.41
N GLY A 559 38.19 -24.91 -18.36
CA GLY A 559 37.51 -26.13 -18.80
C GLY A 559 36.69 -26.81 -17.71
N ASP A 560 37.18 -26.81 -16.46
CA ASP A 560 36.54 -27.52 -15.33
C ASP A 560 36.08 -26.62 -14.19
N GLY A 561 36.29 -25.30 -14.27
CA GLY A 561 35.93 -24.37 -13.21
C GLY A 561 36.80 -24.50 -11.96
N GLY A 562 37.98 -25.12 -12.07
CA GLY A 562 38.96 -25.22 -11.00
C GLY A 562 39.45 -23.86 -10.49
N LYS A 563 40.09 -23.87 -9.32
CA LYS A 563 40.63 -22.67 -8.65
C LYS A 563 42.16 -22.70 -8.57
N ARG A 564 42.83 -23.41 -9.48
CA ARG A 564 44.29 -23.64 -9.42
C ARG A 564 45.06 -22.33 -9.51
N GLY A 565 44.62 -21.42 -10.38
CA GLY A 565 45.24 -20.11 -10.50
C GLY A 565 45.04 -19.21 -9.28
N GLU A 566 43.85 -19.25 -8.66
CA GLU A 566 43.61 -18.54 -7.39
C GLU A 566 44.48 -19.10 -6.26
N ASN A 567 44.62 -20.44 -6.16
CA ASN A 567 45.49 -21.10 -5.20
C ASN A 567 46.97 -20.70 -5.40
N ALA A 568 47.46 -20.72 -6.65
CA ALA A 568 48.83 -20.35 -6.97
C ALA A 568 49.13 -18.89 -6.61
N TYR A 569 48.20 -17.98 -6.92
CA TYR A 569 48.34 -16.57 -6.59
C TYR A 569 48.24 -16.31 -5.08
N LEU A 570 47.30 -16.96 -4.38
CA LEU A 570 47.18 -16.89 -2.93
C LEU A 570 48.47 -17.36 -2.25
N ARG A 571 49.03 -18.49 -2.70
CA ARG A 571 50.31 -19.02 -2.21
C ARG A 571 51.44 -18.01 -2.42
N HIS A 572 51.53 -17.42 -3.62
CA HIS A 572 52.54 -16.39 -3.89
C HIS A 572 52.44 -15.19 -2.93
N LEU A 573 51.25 -14.61 -2.78
CA LEU A 573 51.03 -13.49 -1.86
C LEU A 573 51.32 -13.85 -0.41
N THR A 574 50.98 -15.08 0.00
CA THR A 574 51.23 -15.58 1.35
C THR A 574 52.73 -15.60 1.66
N PHE A 575 53.55 -16.18 0.78
CA PHE A 575 55.00 -16.24 1.01
C PHE A 575 55.67 -14.87 0.89
N GLU A 576 55.20 -13.99 0.01
CA GLU A 576 55.68 -12.60 -0.04
C GLU A 576 55.32 -11.81 1.24
N GLY A 577 54.14 -12.06 1.80
CA GLY A 577 53.72 -11.54 3.10
C GLY A 577 54.56 -12.09 4.25
N ALA A 578 54.82 -13.40 4.26
CA ALA A 578 55.61 -14.08 5.27
C ALA A 578 57.03 -13.48 5.40
N LYS A 579 57.69 -13.19 4.26
CA LYS A 579 59.00 -12.51 4.22
C LYS A 579 59.00 -11.10 4.81
N LYS A 580 57.85 -10.42 4.83
CA LYS A 580 57.71 -9.07 5.40
C LYS A 580 57.36 -9.10 6.89
N ARG A 581 56.68 -10.16 7.34
CA ARG A 581 56.18 -10.31 8.71
C ARG A 581 57.17 -10.99 9.65
N TRP A 582 57.96 -11.94 9.15
CA TRP A 582 58.99 -12.63 9.90
C TRP A 582 60.37 -12.36 9.31
N THR A 583 61.36 -12.20 10.18
CA THR A 583 62.77 -11.98 9.79
C THR A 583 63.41 -13.23 9.17
N GLU A 584 63.04 -14.41 9.66
CA GLU A 584 63.46 -15.71 9.12
C GLU A 584 62.27 -16.66 9.02
N LEU A 585 62.18 -17.41 7.93
CA LEU A 585 61.16 -18.44 7.73
C LEU A 585 61.69 -19.77 8.26
N THR A 586 61.31 -20.10 9.50
CA THR A 586 61.64 -21.40 10.09
C THR A 586 60.83 -22.54 9.45
N ASP A 587 61.26 -23.77 9.69
CA ASP A 587 60.54 -24.96 9.22
C ASP A 587 59.10 -24.99 9.79
N GLU A 588 58.93 -24.63 11.07
CA GLU A 588 57.62 -24.54 11.73
C GLU A 588 56.66 -23.56 11.04
N ILE A 589 57.13 -22.36 10.68
CA ILE A 589 56.33 -21.36 9.96
C ILE A 589 55.96 -21.89 8.57
N THR A 590 56.93 -22.49 7.88
CA THR A 590 56.73 -22.98 6.52
C THR A 590 55.75 -24.17 6.48
N GLU A 591 55.85 -25.08 7.44
CA GLU A 591 54.91 -26.19 7.62
C GLU A 591 53.50 -25.68 7.91
N ARG A 592 53.34 -24.73 8.84
CA ARG A 592 52.05 -24.12 9.16
C ARG A 592 51.41 -23.45 7.94
N LEU A 593 52.16 -22.64 7.19
CA LEU A 593 51.63 -21.98 5.99
C LEU A 593 51.22 -22.97 4.89
N ASN A 594 52.03 -24.00 4.63
CA ASN A 594 51.69 -25.01 3.62
C ASN A 594 50.45 -25.83 4.05
N PHE A 595 50.33 -26.17 5.34
CA PHE A 595 49.15 -26.84 5.87
C PHE A 595 47.88 -25.98 5.67
N GLU A 596 47.91 -24.72 6.10
CA GLU A 596 46.74 -23.82 5.94
C GLU A 596 46.36 -23.61 4.47
N LEU A 597 47.34 -23.37 3.59
CA LEU A 597 47.11 -23.22 2.15
C LEU A 597 46.50 -24.48 1.53
N GLN A 598 46.95 -25.66 1.95
CA GLN A 598 46.38 -26.92 1.49
C GLN A 598 44.92 -27.05 1.95
N VAL A 599 44.59 -26.72 3.20
CA VAL A 599 43.20 -26.77 3.68
C VAL A 599 42.32 -25.74 2.94
N ILE A 600 42.82 -24.53 2.67
CA ILE A 600 42.09 -23.51 1.90
C ILE A 600 41.82 -23.98 0.46
N GLU A 601 42.79 -24.65 -0.15
CA GLU A 601 42.63 -25.27 -1.48
C GLU A 601 41.55 -26.37 -1.46
N HIS A 602 41.58 -27.27 -0.46
CA HIS A 602 40.62 -28.38 -0.36
C HIS A 602 39.19 -27.91 -0.05
N THR A 603 39.06 -26.86 0.76
CA THR A 603 37.75 -26.26 1.09
C THR A 603 37.22 -25.38 -0.04
N GLY A 604 38.06 -25.00 -1.01
CA GLY A 604 37.66 -24.28 -2.20
C GLY A 604 37.41 -22.79 -1.98
N TYR A 605 38.05 -22.16 -0.99
CA TYR A 605 37.88 -20.73 -0.67
C TYR A 605 39.07 -19.79 -0.97
N PRO A 606 39.98 -20.06 -1.93
CA PRO A 606 41.12 -19.16 -2.16
C PRO A 606 40.69 -17.77 -2.63
N GLY A 607 39.70 -17.68 -3.53
CA GLY A 607 39.11 -16.41 -3.96
C GLY A 607 38.57 -15.56 -2.82
N TYR A 608 38.03 -16.15 -1.75
CA TYR A 608 37.53 -15.39 -0.61
C TYR A 608 38.67 -14.68 0.14
N PHE A 609 39.80 -15.37 0.38
CA PHE A 609 40.99 -14.74 0.98
C PHE A 609 41.57 -13.65 0.09
N LEU A 610 41.61 -13.85 -1.23
CA LEU A 610 42.09 -12.85 -2.18
C LEU A 610 41.20 -11.59 -2.18
N ILE A 611 39.88 -11.76 -2.18
CA ILE A 611 38.92 -10.65 -2.09
C ILE A 611 39.14 -9.86 -0.80
N VAL A 612 39.20 -10.55 0.34
CA VAL A 612 39.37 -9.92 1.65
C VAL A 612 40.69 -9.18 1.79
N GLN A 613 41.79 -9.81 1.38
CA GLN A 613 43.11 -9.19 1.38
C GLN A 613 43.15 -7.92 0.54
N ASP A 614 42.51 -7.94 -0.63
CA ASP A 614 42.56 -6.86 -1.59
C ASP A 614 41.92 -5.58 -1.07
N PHE A 615 40.67 -5.61 -0.61
CA PHE A 615 40.04 -4.39 -0.12
C PHE A 615 40.62 -3.92 1.22
N ILE A 616 41.20 -4.80 2.06
CA ILE A 616 41.97 -4.39 3.25
C ILE A 616 43.25 -3.66 2.83
N ALA A 617 43.96 -4.16 1.82
CA ALA A 617 45.17 -3.53 1.32
C ALA A 617 44.86 -2.16 0.69
N GLU A 618 43.79 -2.06 -0.09
CA GLU A 618 43.36 -0.79 -0.68
C GLU A 618 42.83 0.19 0.37
N ALA A 619 42.09 -0.27 1.39
CA ALA A 619 41.68 0.55 2.53
C ALA A 619 42.89 1.25 3.17
N ARG A 620 43.96 0.49 3.48
CA ARG A 620 45.18 1.06 4.05
C ARG A 620 45.86 2.07 3.12
N LYS A 621 45.89 1.82 1.80
CA LYS A 621 46.44 2.78 0.81
C LYS A 621 45.63 4.07 0.75
N MET A 622 44.32 3.99 0.92
CA MET A 622 43.41 5.13 0.97
C MET A 622 43.44 5.89 2.31
N GLY A 623 44.26 5.45 3.26
CA GLY A 623 44.36 6.03 4.61
C GLY A 623 43.21 5.65 5.54
N VAL A 624 42.44 4.60 5.21
CA VAL A 624 41.37 4.05 6.06
C VAL A 624 42.00 3.15 7.12
N SER A 625 41.66 3.39 8.39
CA SER A 625 42.15 2.55 9.48
C SER A 625 41.43 1.22 9.47
N VAL A 626 42.18 0.11 9.46
CA VAL A 626 41.63 -1.26 9.52
C VAL A 626 41.98 -1.86 10.87
N GLY A 627 40.99 -2.47 11.53
CA GLY A 627 41.21 -3.15 12.80
C GLY A 627 42.24 -4.29 12.71
N PRO A 628 42.73 -4.80 13.86
CA PRO A 628 43.75 -5.86 13.90
C PRO A 628 43.24 -7.24 13.41
N GLY A 629 41.95 -7.36 13.07
CA GLY A 629 41.24 -8.61 12.82
C GLY A 629 40.65 -9.19 14.11
N ARG A 630 39.40 -9.64 14.04
CA ARG A 630 38.69 -10.29 15.17
C ARG A 630 38.13 -11.65 14.75
N GLY A 631 37.57 -12.37 15.74
CA GLY A 631 36.98 -13.68 15.51
C GLY A 631 38.04 -14.78 15.31
N SER A 632 37.64 -15.88 14.69
CA SER A 632 38.51 -17.05 14.49
C SER A 632 39.59 -16.80 13.44
N ALA A 633 39.40 -15.86 12.51
CA ALA A 633 40.38 -15.52 11.47
C ALA A 633 41.77 -15.16 12.02
N ALA A 634 41.87 -14.66 13.26
CA ALA A 634 43.14 -14.37 13.93
C ALA A 634 44.05 -15.60 14.12
N GLY A 635 43.49 -16.82 14.07
CA GLY A 635 44.25 -18.07 14.15
C GLY A 635 44.93 -18.52 12.85
N SER A 636 44.75 -17.79 11.74
CA SER A 636 45.35 -18.14 10.44
C SER A 636 46.65 -17.40 10.18
N ALA A 637 47.73 -18.16 9.97
CA ALA A 637 49.03 -17.65 9.54
C ALA A 637 48.96 -17.09 8.10
N VAL A 638 48.13 -17.69 7.24
CA VAL A 638 47.84 -17.16 5.90
C VAL A 638 47.19 -15.78 5.99
N ALA A 639 46.17 -15.60 6.84
CA ALA A 639 45.51 -14.31 7.03
C ALA A 639 46.47 -13.23 7.57
N TYR A 640 47.38 -13.60 8.47
CA TYR A 640 48.42 -12.71 9.00
C TYR A 640 49.41 -12.25 7.91
N CYS A 641 49.87 -13.19 7.06
CA CYS A 641 50.77 -12.91 5.94
C CYS A 641 50.14 -11.98 4.90
N LEU A 642 48.87 -12.22 4.56
CA LEU A 642 48.10 -11.38 3.64
C LEU A 642 47.76 -10.01 4.24
N GLY A 643 47.99 -9.83 5.54
CA GLY A 643 47.68 -8.61 6.27
C GLY A 643 46.20 -8.40 6.54
N ILE A 644 45.40 -9.46 6.43
CA ILE A 644 43.99 -9.51 6.85
C ILE A 644 43.92 -9.33 8.37
N THR A 645 44.77 -10.06 9.09
CA THR A 645 44.96 -9.92 10.53
C THR A 645 46.33 -9.32 10.82
N ASN A 646 46.50 -8.78 12.04
CA ASN A 646 47.74 -8.17 12.49
C ASN A 646 48.31 -8.82 13.76
N ILE A 647 47.80 -10.01 14.12
CA ILE A 647 48.22 -10.82 15.27
C ILE A 647 48.96 -12.04 14.73
N ASP A 648 50.15 -12.33 15.26
CA ASP A 648 50.94 -13.51 14.90
C ASP A 648 50.37 -14.76 15.59
N PRO A 649 49.73 -15.69 14.85
CA PRO A 649 49.07 -16.84 15.46
C PRO A 649 50.05 -17.87 16.02
N ILE A 650 51.27 -17.95 15.50
CA ILE A 650 52.28 -18.92 15.97
C ILE A 650 52.83 -18.45 17.31
N LYS A 651 53.12 -17.15 17.43
CA LYS A 651 53.60 -16.55 18.68
C LYS A 651 52.63 -16.70 19.85
N TYR A 652 51.34 -16.65 19.58
CA TYR A 652 50.28 -16.71 20.61
C TYR A 652 49.54 -18.05 20.66
N ASP A 653 50.05 -19.08 20.00
CA ASP A 653 49.49 -20.44 19.96
C ASP A 653 47.99 -20.48 19.59
N LEU A 654 47.63 -19.69 18.56
CA LEU A 654 46.27 -19.63 18.04
C LEU A 654 46.04 -20.75 17.02
N LEU A 655 44.93 -21.47 17.19
CA LEU A 655 44.60 -22.65 16.39
C LEU A 655 43.88 -22.27 15.08
N PHE A 656 44.37 -22.80 13.95
CA PHE A 656 43.78 -22.57 12.63
C PHE A 656 42.47 -23.34 12.45
N GLU A 657 42.37 -24.53 13.03
CA GLU A 657 41.22 -25.43 12.90
C GLU A 657 39.94 -24.86 13.52
N ARG A 658 40.09 -23.89 14.44
CA ARG A 658 38.97 -23.12 14.99
C ARG A 658 38.39 -22.14 13.96
N PHE A 659 39.20 -21.72 13.00
CA PHE A 659 38.78 -20.87 11.89
C PHE A 659 38.25 -21.68 10.72
N LEU A 660 39.06 -22.63 10.23
CA LEU A 660 38.73 -23.45 9.08
C LEU A 660 39.04 -24.90 9.42
N ASN A 661 37.99 -25.68 9.67
CA ASN A 661 38.14 -27.08 10.04
C ASN A 661 38.18 -27.96 8.76
N PRO A 662 39.24 -28.75 8.54
CA PRO A 662 39.34 -29.62 7.36
C PRO A 662 38.25 -30.71 7.32
N ASP A 663 37.76 -31.18 8.46
CA ASP A 663 36.72 -32.22 8.56
C ASP A 663 35.30 -31.64 8.39
N ARG A 664 35.15 -30.31 8.46
CA ARG A 664 33.87 -29.62 8.32
C ARG A 664 34.00 -28.42 7.38
N VAL A 665 33.79 -28.68 6.09
CA VAL A 665 33.71 -27.63 5.07
C VAL A 665 32.55 -26.69 5.40
N SER A 666 32.89 -25.51 5.91
CA SER A 666 31.97 -24.41 6.20
C SER A 666 32.55 -23.13 5.63
N LEU A 667 31.70 -22.15 5.33
CA LEU A 667 32.16 -20.86 4.83
C LEU A 667 32.96 -20.16 5.94
N PRO A 668 34.24 -19.82 5.72
CA PRO A 668 35.00 -19.04 6.70
C PRO A 668 34.38 -17.64 6.85
N ASP A 669 34.20 -17.21 8.09
CA ASP A 669 33.71 -15.87 8.41
C ASP A 669 34.87 -14.97 8.82
N ILE A 670 35.27 -14.05 7.94
CA ILE A 670 36.32 -13.06 8.22
C ILE A 670 35.65 -11.72 8.53
N ASP A 671 35.52 -11.44 9.81
CA ASP A 671 35.06 -10.16 10.34
C ASP A 671 36.13 -9.08 10.16
N ILE A 672 35.75 -7.97 9.53
CA ILE A 672 36.66 -6.86 9.22
C ILE A 672 36.10 -5.56 9.77
N ASP A 673 36.98 -4.80 10.38
CA ASP A 673 36.68 -3.52 10.99
C ASP A 673 37.33 -2.39 10.20
N PHE A 674 36.52 -1.39 9.85
CA PHE A 674 36.96 -0.12 9.27
C PHE A 674 36.58 1.01 10.23
N ASP A 675 37.34 2.10 10.21
CA ASP A 675 36.88 3.34 10.82
C ASP A 675 35.61 3.86 10.12
N ASP A 676 34.75 4.53 10.90
CA ASP A 676 33.43 4.96 10.41
C ASP A 676 33.54 5.97 9.26
N GLU A 677 34.49 6.92 9.36
CA GLU A 677 34.75 7.94 8.34
C GLU A 677 35.28 7.35 7.02
N GLY A 678 36.08 6.27 7.08
CA GLY A 678 36.72 5.67 5.92
C GLY A 678 35.89 4.56 5.25
N ARG A 679 34.87 4.03 5.94
CA ARG A 679 34.01 2.93 5.47
C ARG A 679 33.42 3.18 4.08
N GLN A 680 32.90 4.39 3.81
CA GLN A 680 32.28 4.69 2.52
C GLN A 680 33.27 4.59 1.36
N LYS A 681 34.53 5.01 1.54
CA LYS A 681 35.57 4.89 0.51
C LYS A 681 35.85 3.44 0.13
N VAL A 682 35.82 2.54 1.11
CA VAL A 682 35.98 1.10 0.88
C VAL A 682 34.77 0.55 0.11
N ILE A 683 33.55 0.96 0.46
CA ILE A 683 32.34 0.59 -0.27
C ILE A 683 32.43 1.06 -1.73
N ASP A 684 32.82 2.31 -1.98
CA ASP A 684 32.95 2.88 -3.32
C ASP A 684 34.02 2.13 -4.15
N TYR A 685 35.14 1.74 -3.52
CA TYR A 685 36.14 0.88 -4.15
C TYR A 685 35.56 -0.48 -4.56
N VAL A 686 34.83 -1.15 -3.66
CA VAL A 686 34.18 -2.44 -3.94
C VAL A 686 33.15 -2.29 -5.07
N ILE A 687 32.36 -1.21 -5.08
CA ILE A 687 31.43 -0.87 -6.17
C ILE A 687 32.17 -0.69 -7.50
N GLY A 688 33.27 0.07 -7.51
CA GLY A 688 34.08 0.29 -8.71
C GLY A 688 34.72 -1.00 -9.25
N LYS A 689 35.14 -1.90 -8.35
CA LYS A 689 35.84 -3.14 -8.71
C LYS A 689 34.90 -4.25 -9.19
N TYR A 690 33.79 -4.47 -8.49
CA TYR A 690 32.87 -5.58 -8.77
C TYR A 690 31.61 -5.15 -9.54
N GLY A 691 31.39 -3.84 -9.68
CA GLY A 691 30.28 -3.24 -10.40
C GLY A 691 29.08 -2.95 -9.49
N ALA A 692 28.43 -1.80 -9.69
CA ALA A 692 27.28 -1.35 -8.91
C ALA A 692 26.11 -2.35 -8.89
N ASN A 693 25.92 -3.13 -9.96
CA ASN A 693 24.85 -4.12 -10.07
C ASN A 693 25.14 -5.44 -9.31
N GLN A 694 26.31 -5.57 -8.67
CA GLN A 694 26.76 -6.76 -7.94
C GLN A 694 27.03 -6.47 -6.46
N VAL A 695 26.88 -5.23 -6.02
CA VAL A 695 27.17 -4.77 -4.67
C VAL A 695 25.92 -4.11 -4.08
N ALA A 696 25.50 -4.56 -2.91
CA ALA A 696 24.38 -4.00 -2.17
C ALA A 696 24.67 -4.06 -0.67
N GLN A 697 24.07 -3.13 0.09
CA GLN A 697 24.07 -3.22 1.55
C GLN A 697 23.00 -4.23 2.01
N ILE A 698 23.21 -4.80 3.20
CA ILE A 698 22.26 -5.74 3.81
C ILE A 698 21.28 -4.94 4.66
N ILE A 699 19.99 -5.16 4.44
CA ILE A 699 18.91 -4.52 5.22
C ILE A 699 18.87 -5.09 6.65
N THR A 700 18.50 -4.24 7.60
CA THR A 700 18.14 -4.63 8.98
C THR A 700 16.70 -4.22 9.24
N TYR A 701 15.87 -5.14 9.71
CA TYR A 701 14.47 -4.85 10.04
C TYR A 701 14.37 -4.42 11.50
N GLY A 702 13.86 -3.21 11.73
CA GLY A 702 13.51 -2.75 13.08
C GLY A 702 12.24 -3.45 13.54
N THR A 703 12.30 -4.15 14.67
CA THR A 703 11.13 -4.76 15.31
C THR A 703 10.65 -3.89 16.47
N MET A 704 9.34 -3.82 16.70
CA MET A 704 8.79 -3.20 17.91
C MET A 704 9.17 -4.05 19.13
N ALA A 705 10.19 -3.61 19.87
CA ALA A 705 10.60 -4.24 21.12
C ALA A 705 9.55 -4.00 22.21
N ALA A 706 9.53 -4.85 23.24
CA ALA A 706 8.49 -4.84 24.28
C ALA A 706 8.16 -3.43 24.85
N LYS A 707 9.18 -2.63 25.16
CA LYS A 707 9.00 -1.26 25.69
C LYS A 707 8.47 -0.27 24.66
N SER A 708 8.93 -0.34 23.41
CA SER A 708 8.41 0.51 22.34
C SER A 708 6.97 0.14 22.01
N SER A 709 6.63 -1.16 21.98
CA SER A 709 5.26 -1.61 21.72
C SER A 709 4.27 -1.04 22.72
N ILE A 710 4.59 -1.07 24.02
CA ILE A 710 3.74 -0.46 25.06
C ILE A 710 3.56 1.04 24.81
N ARG A 711 4.65 1.77 24.52
CA ARG A 711 4.59 3.23 24.31
C ARG A 711 3.82 3.61 23.04
N ASP A 712 4.00 2.87 21.96
CA ASP A 712 3.32 3.12 20.69
C ASP A 712 1.82 2.83 20.80
N THR A 713 1.45 1.72 21.44
CA THR A 713 0.05 1.39 21.74
C THR A 713 -0.57 2.43 22.67
N ALA A 714 0.10 2.79 23.77
CA ALA A 714 -0.36 3.80 24.71
C ALA A 714 -0.61 5.17 24.03
N ARG A 715 0.26 5.59 23.11
CA ARG A 715 0.09 6.81 22.32
C ARG A 715 -1.19 6.79 21.49
N VAL A 716 -1.48 5.67 20.84
CA VAL A 716 -2.67 5.50 19.98
C VAL A 716 -3.96 5.43 20.81
N LEU A 717 -3.90 4.80 21.98
CA LEU A 717 -5.01 4.73 22.95
C LEU A 717 -5.22 6.04 23.73
N ASP A 718 -4.36 7.04 23.54
CA ASP A 718 -4.41 8.33 24.25
C ASP A 718 -4.14 8.23 25.77
N LEU A 719 -3.34 7.24 26.18
CA LEU A 719 -2.84 7.13 27.55
C LEU A 719 -1.79 8.23 27.82
N PRO A 720 -1.85 8.94 28.96
CA PRO A 720 -0.87 9.96 29.31
C PRO A 720 0.57 9.43 29.28
N LEU A 721 1.49 10.22 28.73
CA LEU A 721 2.91 9.86 28.59
C LEU A 721 3.58 9.39 29.91
N PRO A 722 3.32 10.01 31.08
CA PRO A 722 3.90 9.54 32.35
C PRO A 722 3.48 8.10 32.70
N ASP A 723 2.24 7.75 32.43
CA ASP A 723 1.68 6.42 32.73
C ASP A 723 2.22 5.38 31.75
N ALA A 724 2.22 5.72 30.45
CA ALA A 724 2.85 4.90 29.41
C ALA A 724 4.33 4.58 29.72
N ASP A 725 5.11 5.58 30.17
CA ASP A 725 6.51 5.38 30.51
C ASP A 725 6.69 4.58 31.81
N ARG A 726 5.78 4.73 32.79
CA ARG A 726 5.75 3.91 34.00
C ARG A 726 5.56 2.43 33.65
N ILE A 727 4.55 2.10 32.84
CA ILE A 727 4.25 0.72 32.41
C ILE A 727 5.43 0.15 31.61
N ALA A 728 5.97 0.91 30.64
CA ALA A 728 7.11 0.47 29.84
C ALA A 728 8.38 0.19 30.68
N LYS A 729 8.56 0.88 31.82
CA LYS A 729 9.69 0.65 32.74
C LYS A 729 9.55 -0.62 33.58
N LEU A 730 8.34 -1.18 33.73
CA LEU A 730 8.14 -2.46 34.40
C LEU A 730 8.74 -3.63 33.61
N VAL A 731 8.83 -3.51 32.29
CA VAL A 731 9.38 -4.57 31.44
C VAL A 731 10.90 -4.72 31.66
N PRO A 732 11.38 -5.90 32.11
CA PRO A 732 12.80 -6.19 32.20
C PRO A 732 13.38 -6.48 30.80
N ASN A 733 14.67 -6.86 30.70
CA ASN A 733 15.30 -7.19 29.42
C ASN A 733 14.85 -8.57 28.88
N THR A 734 13.55 -8.72 28.60
CA THR A 734 12.91 -9.92 28.06
C THR A 734 11.76 -9.54 27.11
N THR A 735 11.05 -10.53 26.56
CA THR A 735 9.94 -10.33 25.62
C THR A 735 8.58 -10.40 26.33
N LEU A 736 7.57 -9.71 25.79
CA LEU A 736 6.19 -9.79 26.31
C LEU A 736 5.65 -11.23 26.25
N ALA A 737 5.96 -11.98 25.18
CA ALA A 737 5.57 -13.38 25.07
C ALA A 737 6.13 -14.26 26.20
N THR A 738 7.35 -13.95 26.70
CA THR A 738 7.90 -14.63 27.88
C THR A 738 7.24 -14.16 29.18
N ILE A 739 6.89 -12.87 29.28
CA ILE A 739 6.24 -12.29 30.47
C ILE A 739 4.83 -12.86 30.67
N PHE A 740 4.05 -12.99 29.60
CA PHE A 740 2.67 -13.48 29.65
C PHE A 740 2.55 -14.97 29.30
N GLY A 741 3.66 -15.64 28.97
CA GLY A 741 3.67 -17.07 28.64
C GLY A 741 3.49 -17.95 29.87
N GLU A 742 2.62 -18.96 29.74
CA GLU A 742 2.35 -19.97 30.78
C GLU A 742 3.15 -21.26 30.58
N ASP A 743 3.95 -21.36 29.51
CA ASP A 743 4.74 -22.55 29.21
C ASP A 743 5.98 -22.67 30.12
N GLU A 744 6.48 -23.91 30.32
CA GLU A 744 7.62 -24.20 31.20
C GLU A 744 8.86 -23.35 30.88
N LYS A 745 9.10 -23.04 29.60
CA LYS A 745 10.26 -22.26 29.18
C LYS A 745 10.11 -20.78 29.55
N SER A 746 8.91 -20.23 29.45
CA SER A 746 8.61 -18.87 29.89
C SER A 746 8.71 -18.73 31.40
N ILE A 747 8.14 -19.67 32.16
CA ILE A 747 8.22 -19.72 33.62
C ILE A 747 9.67 -19.80 34.09
N SER A 748 10.44 -20.75 33.56
CA SER A 748 11.86 -20.92 33.90
C SER A 748 12.69 -19.65 33.64
N LYS A 749 12.44 -18.96 32.53
CA LYS A 749 13.13 -17.68 32.23
C LYS A 749 12.77 -16.55 33.17
N ILE A 750 11.52 -16.52 33.68
CA ILE A 750 11.11 -15.52 34.67
C ILE A 750 11.75 -15.82 36.02
N GLU A 751 11.85 -17.09 36.41
CA GLU A 751 12.50 -17.52 37.66
C GLU A 751 14.01 -17.21 37.68
N GLU A 752 14.66 -17.16 36.51
CA GLU A 752 16.07 -16.74 36.36
C GLU A 752 16.29 -15.22 36.52
N LEU A 753 15.22 -14.41 36.55
CA LEU A 753 15.33 -12.96 36.72
C LEU A 753 15.69 -12.60 38.17
N ARG A 754 16.21 -11.38 38.35
CA ARG A 754 16.47 -10.83 39.69
C ARG A 754 15.14 -10.57 40.41
N ASN A 755 15.11 -10.72 41.73
CA ASN A 755 13.91 -10.49 42.54
C ASN A 755 13.19 -9.15 42.25
N GLU A 756 13.93 -8.07 42.02
CA GLU A 756 13.35 -6.76 41.65
C GLU A 756 12.62 -6.81 40.31
N ASP A 757 13.17 -7.53 39.33
CA ASP A 757 12.58 -7.66 38.00
C ASP A 757 11.36 -8.60 38.03
N ILE A 758 11.36 -9.62 38.90
CA ILE A 758 10.18 -10.48 39.16
C ILE A 758 9.02 -9.66 39.75
N LEU A 759 9.30 -8.76 40.71
CA LEU A 759 8.27 -7.89 41.28
C LEU A 759 7.62 -6.99 40.22
N ARG A 760 8.44 -6.40 39.32
CA ARG A 760 7.93 -5.59 38.21
C ARG A 760 7.10 -6.40 37.21
N VAL A 761 7.51 -7.64 36.93
CA VAL A 761 6.75 -8.57 36.06
C VAL A 761 5.39 -8.89 36.68
N ASN A 762 5.34 -9.14 38.00
CA ASN A 762 4.07 -9.39 38.68
C ASN A 762 3.18 -8.15 38.72
N GLU A 763 3.75 -6.96 38.92
CA GLU A 763 3.01 -5.70 38.81
C GLU A 763 2.40 -5.52 37.42
N LEU A 764 3.19 -5.79 36.36
CA LEU A 764 2.72 -5.70 34.98
C LEU A 764 1.61 -6.72 34.67
N ARG A 765 1.72 -7.95 35.19
CA ARG A 765 0.66 -8.97 35.06
C ARG A 765 -0.62 -8.56 35.76
N ASN A 766 -0.52 -8.00 36.96
CA ASN A 766 -1.69 -7.51 37.70
C ASN A 766 -2.37 -6.33 36.99
N LEU A 767 -1.61 -5.44 36.35
CA LEU A 767 -2.17 -4.35 35.54
C LEU A 767 -2.97 -4.91 34.35
N ALA A 768 -2.45 -5.92 33.66
CA ALA A 768 -3.13 -6.55 32.52
C ALA A 768 -4.44 -7.28 32.88
N GLU A 769 -4.69 -7.56 34.17
CA GLU A 769 -5.96 -8.13 34.66
C GLU A 769 -7.01 -7.05 35.03
N GLY A 770 -6.66 -5.77 34.89
CA GLY A 770 -7.53 -4.64 35.19
C GLY A 770 -8.65 -4.40 34.17
N GLU A 771 -9.41 -3.33 34.37
CA GLU A 771 -10.48 -2.88 33.47
C GLU A 771 -10.27 -1.41 33.00
N ASP A 772 -9.19 -0.77 33.42
CA ASP A 772 -8.84 0.58 32.98
C ASP A 772 -8.02 0.55 31.68
N ILE A 773 -7.71 1.71 31.13
CA ILE A 773 -6.95 1.84 29.88
C ILE A 773 -5.48 1.40 30.01
N GLU A 774 -4.99 1.18 31.24
CA GLU A 774 -3.65 0.67 31.49
C GLU A 774 -3.58 -0.86 31.36
N ALA A 775 -4.71 -1.54 31.55
CA ALA A 775 -4.91 -2.97 31.28
C ALA A 775 -5.00 -3.25 29.78
#